data_AF-A0A2R6QEV8-F1
#
_entry.id   AF-A0A2R6QEV8-F1
#
_cell.length_a   1.000
_cell.length_b   1.000
_cell.length_c   1.000
_cell.angle_alpha   90.00
_cell.angle_beta   90.00
_cell.angle_gamma   90.00
#
_symmetry.space_group_name_H-M   'P 1'
#
loop_
_entity.id
_entity.type
_entity.pdbx_description
1 polymer ?
#
loop_
_entity_poly.entity_id
_entity_poly.type
_entity_poly.pdbx_seq_one_letter_code
_entity_poly.pdbx_strand_id
1 'polypeptide(L)'
;MDNKEERQLISEIQNQIQRARRATVRNTAVVSQQRDVLERLIGLVQSPYSSLKSIAANNIKFFIKDFPELEDDAINAVYDLCEDQDPRVRKDGYRAITYVSREQKKWVKRNADVLVQLLQSDEPEEVEVVEQQLTEHLDLDPVATLGVLCDQIAPPEEPMDEEDQAIRDRLRSLVLGFMKGRAKRGIVERHASQHGSQAEVVLVNGLLKAISKLPPSDIDIIVKDILLSLPSYGPASSRGDELLEAILVEAKASYKIELPSDGQRSDFRQTRLYLNLAAYIVLEKPSASPANLLRFYCPSLVSRIVLQKWTEDFQVFVISNIAGALQKSTPKNLATTGEDTSLFIQTIDVCAPLFSCLVDLKRERRPWQACKTLLQACIRRKDELKWSVPTLLSSILQKLQTQASEEKGVHEDDKSLVQEVQNLIRSLLQPVSSPKLSPVPASASTNNVAKGMANSFKPNGIIQIKRKREDRPDRPITLPPRPPITAQAPQTQADTPGSAVFRMDRQRSAQQASMNSPRSRNHTAPMPTSSSRGTPTAEPEPLSKRKKGAGNVNNEGVPVPSLLSRLTAQPPPADVQVRSAFPSTSSIPAKRRAESESTTLKRADMKSIGVVDIAPPGGYSIKGAARANGEASTPPREQASSLLDRMNRDGHDGDLGGRARKRRIKT
;
A
#
# COMPACT_ATOMS: atom_id res chain seq x y z
N MET A 1 44.77 -7.58 36.89
CA MET A 1 45.44 -8.76 36.27
C MET A 1 44.62 -9.29 35.10
N ASP A 2 43.31 -9.08 35.14
CA ASP A 2 42.29 -9.49 34.15
C ASP A 2 42.63 -9.19 32.68
N ASN A 3 43.20 -8.01 32.39
CA ASN A 3 43.53 -7.63 31.01
C ASN A 3 44.68 -8.47 30.40
N LYS A 4 45.55 -9.09 31.22
CA LYS A 4 46.62 -9.96 30.71
C LYS A 4 46.09 -11.36 30.38
N GLU A 5 45.21 -11.89 31.23
CA GLU A 5 44.56 -13.19 31.02
C GLU A 5 43.62 -13.14 29.82
N GLU A 6 42.79 -12.11 29.71
CA GLU A 6 41.92 -11.88 28.55
C GLU A 6 42.72 -11.85 27.24
N ARG A 7 43.82 -11.08 27.19
CA ARG A 7 44.69 -11.02 25.99
C ARG A 7 45.33 -12.36 25.64
N GLN A 8 45.72 -13.14 26.65
CA GLN A 8 46.28 -14.48 26.43
C GLN A 8 45.22 -15.42 25.84
N LEU A 9 44.01 -15.42 26.41
CA LEU A 9 42.88 -16.22 25.90
C LEU A 9 42.49 -15.82 24.47
N ILE A 10 42.40 -14.52 24.19
CA ILE A 10 42.13 -14.00 22.83
C ILE A 10 43.17 -14.55 21.85
N SER A 11 44.45 -14.40 22.18
CA SER A 11 45.55 -14.87 21.31
C SER A 11 45.50 -16.38 21.10
N GLU A 12 45.24 -17.15 22.15
CA GLU A 12 45.10 -18.61 22.08
C GLU A 12 43.96 -19.02 21.14
N ILE A 13 42.76 -18.47 21.35
CA ILE A 13 41.57 -18.79 20.57
C ILE A 13 41.74 -18.38 19.11
N GLN A 14 42.29 -17.19 18.85
CA GLN A 14 42.57 -16.74 17.49
C GLN A 14 43.58 -17.66 16.77
N ASN A 15 44.61 -18.13 17.48
CA ASN A 15 45.56 -19.09 16.93
C ASN A 15 44.89 -20.43 16.61
N GLN A 16 43.99 -20.91 17.47
CA GLN A 16 43.22 -22.14 17.23
C GLN A 16 42.32 -22.01 15.99
N ILE A 17 41.55 -20.91 15.88
CA ILE A 17 40.70 -20.61 14.72
C ILE A 17 41.56 -20.56 13.44
N GLN A 18 42.69 -19.85 13.48
CA GLN A 18 43.54 -19.70 12.30
C GLN A 18 44.15 -21.02 11.85
N ARG A 19 44.53 -21.90 12.79
CA ARG A 19 45.02 -23.25 12.46
C ARG A 19 43.90 -24.09 11.83
N ALA A 20 42.71 -24.09 12.42
CA ALA A 20 41.57 -24.85 11.92
C ALA A 20 41.11 -24.37 10.52
N ARG A 21 41.25 -23.07 10.21
CA ARG A 21 40.93 -22.51 8.90
C ARG A 21 41.98 -22.77 7.82
N ARG A 22 43.28 -22.85 8.19
CA ARG A 22 44.38 -23.04 7.24
C ARG A 22 44.54 -24.49 6.78
N ALA A 23 43.90 -25.44 7.45
CA ALA A 23 43.99 -26.84 7.08
C ALA A 23 43.32 -27.08 5.72
N THR A 24 44.12 -27.25 4.68
CA THR A 24 43.66 -27.47 3.29
C THR A 24 43.34 -28.93 2.99
N VAL A 25 43.90 -29.87 3.76
CA VAL A 25 43.69 -31.31 3.60
C VAL A 25 42.66 -31.78 4.61
N ARG A 26 41.49 -32.20 4.12
CA ARG A 26 40.38 -32.71 4.93
C ARG A 26 40.69 -34.14 5.37
N ASN A 27 41.35 -34.29 6.51
CA ASN A 27 41.53 -35.58 7.20
C ASN A 27 40.73 -35.61 8.50
N THR A 28 40.61 -36.79 9.11
CA THR A 28 39.82 -36.99 10.33
C THR A 28 40.28 -36.11 11.50
N ALA A 29 41.58 -35.89 11.64
CA ALA A 29 42.15 -35.03 12.69
C ALA A 29 41.77 -33.55 12.49
N VAL A 30 41.81 -33.05 11.24
CA VAL A 30 41.41 -31.67 10.90
C VAL A 30 39.92 -31.46 11.13
N VAL A 31 39.08 -32.43 10.75
CA VAL A 31 37.63 -32.37 10.99
C VAL A 31 37.34 -32.36 12.49
N SER A 32 38.01 -33.22 13.28
CA SER A 32 37.90 -33.20 14.74
C SER A 32 38.31 -31.85 15.32
N GLN A 33 39.43 -31.29 14.85
CA GLN A 33 39.91 -29.99 15.32
C GLN A 33 38.92 -28.86 14.98
N GLN A 34 38.32 -28.87 13.79
CA GLN A 34 37.32 -27.88 13.38
C GLN A 34 36.05 -27.99 14.23
N ARG A 35 35.64 -29.22 14.57
CA ARG A 35 34.53 -29.48 15.48
C ARG A 35 34.83 -28.92 16.87
N ASP A 36 35.99 -29.24 17.45
CA ASP A 36 36.41 -28.76 18.76
C ASP A 36 36.45 -27.22 18.82
N VAL A 37 36.89 -26.58 17.72
CA VAL A 37 36.88 -25.11 17.61
C VAL A 37 35.45 -24.58 17.58
N LEU A 38 34.52 -25.21 16.86
CA LEU A 38 33.11 -24.79 16.87
C LEU A 38 32.49 -24.93 18.26
N GLU A 39 32.65 -26.09 18.91
CA GLU A 39 32.17 -26.31 20.29
C GLU A 39 32.76 -25.27 21.25
N ARG A 40 34.05 -24.93 21.07
CA ARG A 40 34.68 -23.86 21.84
C ARG A 40 34.06 -22.50 21.57
N LEU A 41 33.82 -22.12 20.31
CA LEU A 41 33.19 -20.86 19.94
C LEU A 41 31.77 -20.74 20.51
N ILE A 42 31.00 -21.83 20.49
CA ILE A 42 29.68 -21.92 21.13
C ILE A 42 29.82 -21.62 22.63
N GLY A 43 30.78 -22.25 23.32
CA GLY A 43 31.02 -22.00 24.74
C GLY A 43 31.49 -20.58 25.09
N LEU A 44 32.09 -19.84 24.14
CA LEU A 44 32.60 -18.49 24.40
C LEU A 44 31.50 -17.43 24.52
N VAL A 45 30.27 -17.70 24.07
CA VAL A 45 29.17 -16.73 24.20
C VAL A 45 28.81 -16.46 25.67
N GLN A 46 29.12 -17.42 26.55
CA GLN A 46 28.94 -17.32 28.01
C GLN A 46 30.19 -16.80 28.74
N SER A 47 31.20 -16.32 28.02
CA SER A 47 32.42 -15.74 28.62
C SER A 47 32.12 -14.46 29.39
N PRO A 48 32.86 -14.11 30.46
CA PRO A 48 32.77 -12.77 31.06
C PRO A 48 33.38 -11.66 30.19
N TYR A 49 34.15 -12.01 29.14
CA TYR A 49 34.87 -11.03 28.31
C TYR A 49 34.13 -10.75 26.99
N SER A 50 33.64 -9.52 26.81
CA SER A 50 32.97 -9.09 25.56
C SER A 50 33.82 -9.35 24.30
N SER A 51 35.14 -9.22 24.40
CA SER A 51 36.07 -9.47 23.31
C SER A 51 36.02 -10.92 22.81
N LEU A 52 35.88 -11.90 23.70
CA LEU A 52 35.75 -13.32 23.36
C LEU A 52 34.40 -13.62 22.73
N LYS A 53 33.32 -12.99 23.22
CA LYS A 53 31.99 -13.07 22.62
C LYS A 53 31.98 -12.53 21.19
N SER A 54 32.60 -11.37 20.96
CA SER A 54 32.80 -10.81 19.62
C SER A 54 33.62 -11.74 18.71
N ILE A 55 34.62 -12.44 19.25
CA ILE A 55 35.36 -13.46 18.50
C ILE A 55 34.43 -14.62 18.10
N ALA A 56 33.57 -15.09 19.01
CA ALA A 56 32.58 -16.14 18.70
C ALA A 56 31.66 -15.71 17.55
N ALA A 57 31.01 -14.55 17.70
CA ALA A 57 30.09 -13.96 16.71
C ALA A 57 30.69 -13.91 15.29
N ASN A 58 31.96 -13.53 15.18
CA ASN A 58 32.62 -13.34 13.90
C ASN A 58 33.14 -14.64 13.25
N ASN A 59 33.23 -15.75 13.99
CA ASN A 59 33.93 -16.95 13.53
C ASN A 59 33.07 -18.22 13.45
N ILE A 60 31.92 -18.31 14.14
CA ILE A 60 31.01 -19.48 14.08
C ILE A 60 30.69 -19.89 12.63
N LYS A 61 30.44 -18.90 11.76
CA LYS A 61 30.13 -19.09 10.33
C LYS A 61 31.12 -19.99 9.58
N PHE A 62 32.40 -19.99 9.96
CA PHE A 62 33.42 -20.73 9.21
C PHE A 62 33.32 -22.24 9.40
N PHE A 63 32.61 -22.71 10.42
CA PHE A 63 32.59 -24.12 10.80
C PHE A 63 31.18 -24.72 10.80
N ILE A 64 30.15 -23.91 11.05
CA ILE A 64 28.77 -24.39 11.28
C ILE A 64 28.23 -25.32 10.18
N LYS A 65 28.52 -25.04 8.91
CA LYS A 65 28.03 -25.82 7.76
C LYS A 65 28.58 -27.25 7.71
N ASP A 66 29.76 -27.46 8.29
CA ASP A 66 30.44 -28.77 8.26
C ASP A 66 29.99 -29.71 9.38
N PHE A 67 29.26 -29.19 10.39
CA PHE A 67 28.84 -29.90 11.59
C PHE A 67 27.33 -29.71 11.84
N PRO A 68 26.45 -30.34 11.04
CA PRO A 68 25.00 -30.20 11.19
C PRO A 68 24.49 -30.63 12.59
N GLU A 69 25.22 -31.50 13.28
CA GLU A 69 24.90 -31.94 14.64
C GLU A 69 25.12 -30.87 15.73
N LEU A 70 25.90 -29.83 15.44
CA LEU A 70 26.15 -28.69 16.34
C LEU A 70 25.44 -27.41 15.87
N GLU A 71 24.63 -27.51 14.83
CA GLU A 71 24.08 -26.37 14.13
C GLU A 71 23.07 -25.61 14.98
N ASP A 72 22.12 -26.31 15.60
CA ASP A 72 21.11 -25.69 16.46
C ASP A 72 21.77 -25.01 17.66
N ASP A 73 22.78 -25.64 18.27
CA ASP A 73 23.56 -25.07 19.37
C ASP A 73 24.32 -23.80 18.93
N ALA A 74 24.89 -23.82 17.72
CA ALA A 74 25.55 -22.65 17.15
C ALA A 74 24.58 -21.49 16.85
N ILE A 75 23.36 -21.79 16.38
CA ILE A 75 22.32 -20.79 16.15
C ILE A 75 21.81 -20.22 17.48
N ASN A 76 21.57 -21.07 18.49
CA ASN A 76 21.17 -20.62 19.83
C ASN A 76 22.26 -19.73 20.45
N ALA A 77 23.53 -20.09 20.31
CA ALA A 77 24.66 -19.27 20.75
C ALA A 77 24.69 -17.89 20.05
N VAL A 78 24.32 -17.81 18.77
CA VAL A 78 24.17 -16.53 18.06
C VAL A 78 23.01 -15.71 18.64
N TYR A 79 21.90 -16.34 19.02
CA TYR A 79 20.79 -15.63 19.66
C TYR A 79 21.14 -15.14 21.07
N ASP A 80 21.89 -15.92 21.86
CA ASP A 80 22.42 -15.47 23.16
C ASP A 80 23.25 -14.17 23.01
N LEU A 81 24.07 -14.09 21.95
CA LEU A 81 24.86 -12.88 21.65
C LEU A 81 23.98 -11.67 21.31
N CYS A 82 22.78 -11.88 20.74
CA CYS A 82 21.84 -10.81 20.42
C CYS A 82 21.16 -10.23 21.66
N GLU A 83 21.13 -10.98 22.77
CA GLU A 83 20.57 -10.57 24.06
C GLU A 83 21.67 -10.13 25.05
N ASP A 84 22.91 -9.97 24.60
CA ASP A 84 24.04 -9.62 25.48
C ASP A 84 23.86 -8.25 26.14
N GLN A 85 24.45 -8.06 27.33
CA GLN A 85 24.41 -6.79 28.04
C GLN A 85 25.25 -5.70 27.35
N ASP A 86 26.35 -6.07 26.67
CA ASP A 86 27.19 -5.13 25.91
C ASP A 86 26.59 -4.85 24.53
N PRO A 87 26.18 -3.60 24.21
CA PRO A 87 25.62 -3.24 22.90
C PRO A 87 26.53 -3.58 21.73
N ARG A 88 27.85 -3.60 21.93
CA ARG A 88 28.80 -3.97 20.87
C ARG A 88 28.70 -5.46 20.54
N VAL A 89 28.52 -6.30 21.55
CA VAL A 89 28.33 -7.75 21.39
C VAL A 89 26.99 -8.02 20.72
N ARG A 90 25.91 -7.31 21.11
CA ARG A 90 24.62 -7.40 20.41
C ARG A 90 24.73 -7.07 18.93
N LYS A 91 25.38 -5.95 18.57
CA LYS A 91 25.64 -5.57 17.17
C LYS A 91 26.45 -6.62 16.41
N ASP A 92 27.40 -7.29 17.07
CA ASP A 92 28.13 -8.42 16.50
C ASP A 92 27.23 -9.66 16.33
N GLY A 93 26.34 -9.94 17.29
CA GLY A 93 25.31 -10.98 17.21
C GLY A 93 24.38 -10.78 16.02
N TYR A 94 23.87 -9.56 15.81
CA TYR A 94 23.03 -9.23 14.65
C TYR A 94 23.75 -9.51 13.32
N ARG A 95 25.04 -9.16 13.22
CA ARG A 95 25.87 -9.51 12.05
C ARG A 95 26.09 -11.02 11.92
N ALA A 96 26.27 -11.72 13.04
CA ALA A 96 26.43 -13.16 13.07
C ALA A 96 25.20 -13.89 12.53
N ILE A 97 23.98 -13.39 12.78
CA ILE A 97 22.73 -13.90 12.17
C ILE A 97 22.85 -13.93 10.64
N THR A 98 23.26 -12.83 10.01
CA THR A 98 23.45 -12.78 8.55
C THR A 98 24.55 -13.69 8.07
N TYR A 99 25.64 -13.79 8.84
CA TYR A 99 26.74 -14.68 8.50
C TYR A 99 26.32 -16.15 8.47
N VAL A 100 25.59 -16.63 9.48
CA VAL A 100 25.12 -18.02 9.50
C VAL A 100 24.06 -18.27 8.42
N SER A 101 23.17 -17.30 8.16
CA SER A 101 22.20 -17.37 7.04
C SER A 101 22.87 -17.50 5.67
N ARG A 102 24.01 -16.82 5.47
CA ARG A 102 24.78 -16.87 4.22
C ARG A 102 25.40 -18.25 3.99
N GLU A 103 25.89 -18.87 5.04
CA GLU A 103 26.47 -20.22 4.96
C GLU A 103 25.39 -21.29 4.79
N GLN A 104 24.22 -21.08 5.40
CA GLN A 104 23.14 -22.05 5.45
C GLN A 104 21.76 -21.41 5.20
N LYS A 105 21.33 -21.47 3.93
CA LYS A 105 20.09 -20.81 3.47
C LYS A 105 18.81 -21.22 4.20
N LYS A 106 18.75 -22.42 4.78
CA LYS A 106 17.57 -22.89 5.53
C LYS A 106 17.24 -22.01 6.73
N TRP A 107 18.22 -21.27 7.27
CA TRP A 107 17.99 -20.34 8.38
C TRP A 107 17.48 -18.98 7.96
N VAL A 108 17.56 -18.61 6.67
CA VAL A 108 17.27 -17.25 6.22
C VAL A 108 15.89 -16.78 6.64
N LYS A 109 14.86 -17.63 6.52
CA LYS A 109 13.49 -17.27 6.93
C LYS A 109 13.40 -16.99 8.45
N ARG A 110 13.87 -17.93 9.28
CA ARG A 110 13.82 -17.79 10.74
C ARG A 110 14.67 -16.61 11.23
N ASN A 111 15.86 -16.44 10.65
CA ASN A 111 16.77 -15.36 11.01
C ASN A 111 16.29 -13.99 10.55
N ALA A 112 15.61 -13.90 9.41
CA ALA A 112 14.91 -12.68 9.01
C ALA A 112 13.81 -12.34 10.02
N ASP A 113 13.07 -13.32 10.53
CA ASP A 113 12.03 -13.08 11.55
C ASP A 113 12.63 -12.53 12.85
N VAL A 114 13.72 -13.13 13.34
CA VAL A 114 14.48 -12.63 14.50
C VAL A 114 14.95 -11.19 14.26
N LEU A 115 15.54 -10.90 13.10
CA LEU A 115 15.98 -9.53 12.77
C LEU A 115 14.81 -8.54 12.71
N VAL A 116 13.64 -8.94 12.20
CA VAL A 116 12.44 -8.09 12.23
C VAL A 116 12.05 -7.77 13.66
N GLN A 117 12.05 -8.76 14.57
CA GLN A 117 11.75 -8.51 15.98
C GLN A 117 12.74 -7.52 16.63
N LEU A 118 14.02 -7.60 16.26
CA LEU A 118 15.08 -6.72 16.74
C LEU A 118 14.97 -5.26 16.25
N LEU A 119 14.10 -4.96 15.26
CA LEU A 119 13.79 -3.56 14.89
C LEU A 119 13.16 -2.77 16.05
N GLN A 120 12.64 -3.46 17.07
CA GLN A 120 12.03 -2.84 18.25
C GLN A 120 13.05 -2.33 19.27
N SER A 121 14.36 -2.46 19.01
CA SER A 121 15.39 -1.86 19.86
C SER A 121 15.13 -0.37 20.06
N ASP A 122 15.23 0.10 21.31
CA ASP A 122 15.14 1.52 21.64
C ASP A 122 16.46 2.27 21.32
N GLU A 123 17.55 1.53 21.08
CA GLU A 123 18.86 2.07 20.71
C GLU A 123 18.97 2.29 19.20
N PRO A 124 19.07 3.54 18.70
CA PRO A 124 19.03 3.83 17.27
C PRO A 124 20.24 3.26 16.52
N GLU A 125 21.42 3.23 17.13
CA GLU A 125 22.61 2.62 16.53
C GLU A 125 22.44 1.11 16.29
N GLU A 126 21.64 0.44 17.13
CA GLU A 126 21.33 -0.98 16.96
C GLU A 126 20.33 -1.18 15.84
N VAL A 127 19.28 -0.36 15.79
CA VAL A 127 18.28 -0.38 14.70
C VAL A 127 18.98 -0.18 13.36
N GLU A 128 19.94 0.73 13.25
CA GLU A 128 20.71 0.93 12.01
C GLU A 128 21.45 -0.33 11.54
N VAL A 129 22.02 -1.11 12.49
CA VAL A 129 22.68 -2.38 12.18
C VAL A 129 21.64 -3.43 11.78
N VAL A 130 20.52 -3.53 12.50
CA VAL A 130 19.43 -4.47 12.18
C VAL A 130 18.88 -4.21 10.78
N GLU A 131 18.58 -2.96 10.43
CA GLU A 131 18.11 -2.58 9.10
C GLU A 131 19.14 -2.93 8.01
N GLN A 132 20.45 -2.77 8.29
CA GLN A 132 21.50 -3.22 7.39
C GLN A 132 21.48 -4.74 7.22
N GLN A 133 21.34 -5.50 8.31
CA GLN A 133 21.30 -6.97 8.26
C GLN A 133 20.05 -7.50 7.56
N LEU A 134 18.89 -6.87 7.72
CA LEU A 134 17.68 -7.17 6.95
C LEU A 134 17.85 -6.87 5.45
N THR A 135 18.55 -5.78 5.12
CA THR A 135 18.89 -5.46 3.73
C THR A 135 19.80 -6.54 3.12
N GLU A 136 20.77 -7.04 3.88
CA GLU A 136 21.60 -8.18 3.46
C GLU A 136 20.77 -9.47 3.32
N HIS A 137 19.75 -9.69 4.15
CA HIS A 137 18.84 -10.84 4.00
C HIS A 137 17.99 -10.76 2.73
N LEU A 138 17.54 -9.57 2.34
CA LEU A 138 16.90 -9.37 1.02
C LEU A 138 17.84 -9.74 -0.14
N ASP A 139 19.14 -9.49 0.00
CA ASP A 139 20.16 -9.90 -0.97
C ASP A 139 20.41 -11.42 -0.97
N LEU A 140 20.24 -12.11 0.17
CA LEU A 140 20.45 -13.56 0.30
C LEU A 140 19.27 -14.38 -0.24
N ASP A 141 18.05 -14.04 0.19
CA ASP A 141 16.80 -14.66 -0.25
C ASP A 141 15.65 -13.64 -0.15
N PRO A 142 15.34 -12.93 -1.25
CA PRO A 142 14.30 -11.91 -1.24
C PRO A 142 12.91 -12.53 -1.05
N VAL A 143 12.67 -13.76 -1.51
CA VAL A 143 11.36 -14.41 -1.42
C VAL A 143 11.06 -14.75 0.04
N ALA A 144 12.00 -15.39 0.73
CA ALA A 144 11.84 -15.72 2.16
C ALA A 144 11.73 -14.44 3.01
N THR A 145 12.61 -13.47 2.77
CA THR A 145 12.67 -12.24 3.58
C THR A 145 11.42 -11.36 3.38
N LEU A 146 10.97 -11.14 2.13
CA LEU A 146 9.73 -10.40 1.87
C LEU A 146 8.50 -11.12 2.43
N GLY A 147 8.49 -12.46 2.39
CA GLY A 147 7.45 -13.27 3.03
C GLY A 147 7.34 -12.97 4.53
N VAL A 148 8.46 -12.99 5.25
CA VAL A 148 8.51 -12.64 6.69
C VAL A 148 8.03 -11.21 6.94
N LEU A 149 8.47 -10.24 6.14
CA LEU A 149 8.02 -8.84 6.30
C LEU A 149 6.49 -8.73 6.10
N CYS A 150 5.92 -9.46 5.14
CA CYS A 150 4.47 -9.50 4.93
C CYS A 150 3.74 -10.18 6.09
N ASP A 151 4.28 -11.29 6.62
CA ASP A 151 3.71 -12.02 7.76
C ASP A 151 3.64 -11.12 9.02
N GLN A 152 4.65 -10.26 9.22
CA GLN A 152 4.71 -9.32 10.34
C GLN A 152 3.83 -8.08 10.17
N ILE A 153 3.48 -7.72 8.93
CA ILE A 153 2.50 -6.67 8.62
C ILE A 153 1.07 -7.20 8.79
N ALA A 154 0.81 -8.44 8.39
CA ALA A 154 -0.53 -9.02 8.42
C ALA A 154 -1.04 -9.13 9.88
N PRO A 155 -2.26 -8.64 10.17
CA PRO A 155 -2.88 -8.84 11.48
C PRO A 155 -3.08 -10.35 11.74
N PRO A 156 -2.87 -10.80 12.99
CA PRO A 156 -3.10 -12.19 13.37
C PRO A 156 -4.56 -12.59 13.14
N GLU A 157 -4.80 -13.89 12.92
CA GLU A 157 -6.16 -14.42 12.74
C GLU A 157 -6.90 -14.56 14.08
N GLU A 158 -6.15 -14.74 15.16
CA GLU A 158 -6.68 -14.88 16.52
C GLU A 158 -6.63 -13.55 17.26
N PRO A 159 -7.68 -13.23 18.05
CA PRO A 159 -7.69 -12.03 18.87
C PRO A 159 -6.60 -12.13 19.95
N MET A 160 -5.79 -11.09 20.06
CA MET A 160 -4.77 -10.93 21.09
C MET A 160 -5.31 -10.02 22.20
N ASP A 161 -4.65 -10.04 23.36
CA ASP A 161 -4.90 -9.01 24.36
C ASP A 161 -4.40 -7.63 23.89
N GLU A 162 -4.80 -6.58 24.62
CA GLU A 162 -4.49 -5.20 24.21
C GLU A 162 -2.99 -4.89 24.22
N GLU A 163 -2.22 -5.53 25.10
CA GLU A 163 -0.78 -5.31 25.24
C GLU A 163 -0.03 -5.94 24.06
N ASP A 164 -0.32 -7.21 23.76
CA ASP A 164 0.21 -7.93 22.62
C ASP A 164 -0.18 -7.28 21.30
N GLN A 165 -1.42 -6.78 21.19
CA GLN A 165 -1.87 -6.03 20.03
C GLN A 165 -1.07 -4.74 19.86
N ALA A 166 -0.79 -4.01 20.94
CA ALA A 166 0.03 -2.79 20.89
C ALA A 166 1.48 -3.08 20.47
N ILE A 167 2.07 -4.19 20.95
CA ILE A 167 3.41 -4.64 20.55
C ILE A 167 3.43 -4.98 19.05
N ARG A 168 2.43 -5.71 18.56
CA ARG A 168 2.29 -6.05 17.13
C ARG A 168 2.10 -4.82 16.26
N ASP A 169 1.31 -3.85 16.72
CA ASP A 169 1.06 -2.61 16.00
C ASP A 169 2.33 -1.74 15.90
N ARG A 170 3.12 -1.70 16.98
CA ARG A 170 4.45 -1.08 16.97
C ARG A 170 5.38 -1.76 15.98
N LEU A 171 5.47 -3.09 16.03
CA LEU A 171 6.33 -3.87 15.12
C LEU A 171 5.93 -3.67 13.65
N ARG A 172 4.63 -3.74 13.33
CA ARG A 172 4.09 -3.44 11.99
C ARG A 172 4.51 -2.07 11.50
N SER A 173 4.41 -1.05 12.36
CA SER A 173 4.81 0.32 12.03
C SER A 173 6.30 0.43 11.69
N LEU A 174 7.15 -0.30 12.43
CA LEU A 174 8.60 -0.37 12.18
C LEU A 174 8.92 -1.09 10.87
N VAL A 175 8.25 -2.21 10.58
CA VAL A 175 8.41 -2.96 9.33
C VAL A 175 8.02 -2.11 8.13
N LEU A 176 6.86 -1.43 8.18
CA LEU A 176 6.45 -0.49 7.13
C LEU A 176 7.43 0.68 7.00
N GLY A 177 7.96 1.19 8.11
CA GLY A 177 9.02 2.20 8.16
C GLY A 177 10.28 1.77 7.41
N PHE A 178 10.77 0.56 7.68
CA PHE A 178 11.91 -0.03 7.00
C PHE A 178 11.64 -0.21 5.49
N MET A 179 10.48 -0.75 5.13
CA MET A 179 10.09 -1.01 3.74
C MET A 179 9.94 0.26 2.90
N LYS A 180 9.34 1.33 3.44
CA LYS A 180 9.23 2.63 2.75
C LYS A 180 10.53 3.44 2.79
N GLY A 181 11.40 3.16 3.75
CA GLY A 181 12.68 3.81 3.97
C GLY A 181 13.84 3.04 3.35
N ARG A 182 14.73 2.50 4.20
CA ARG A 182 16.02 1.93 3.80
C ARG A 182 15.90 0.81 2.75
N ALA A 183 14.88 -0.04 2.85
CA ALA A 183 14.73 -1.18 1.95
C ALA A 183 14.12 -0.81 0.59
N LYS A 184 13.41 0.31 0.47
CA LYS A 184 12.58 0.66 -0.70
C LYS A 184 13.34 0.52 -2.02
N ARG A 185 14.52 1.12 -2.10
CA ARG A 185 15.36 1.08 -3.31
C ARG A 185 15.78 -0.35 -3.64
N GLY A 186 16.22 -1.12 -2.64
CA GLY A 186 16.61 -2.52 -2.84
C GLY A 186 15.44 -3.38 -3.33
N ILE A 187 14.27 -3.22 -2.72
CA ILE A 187 13.05 -3.92 -3.10
C ILE A 187 12.68 -3.59 -4.56
N VAL A 188 12.54 -2.32 -4.90
CA VAL A 188 12.03 -1.89 -6.21
C VAL A 188 13.06 -2.11 -7.34
N GLU A 189 14.33 -1.77 -7.12
CA GLU A 189 15.32 -1.74 -8.21
C GLU A 189 16.08 -3.07 -8.36
N ARG A 190 16.15 -3.90 -7.31
CA ARG A 190 16.93 -5.15 -7.35
C ARG A 190 16.07 -6.40 -7.20
N HIS A 191 15.23 -6.49 -6.18
CA HIS A 191 14.61 -7.76 -5.79
C HIS A 191 13.26 -8.04 -6.44
N ALA A 192 12.42 -7.01 -6.57
CA ALA A 192 11.10 -7.05 -7.20
C ALA A 192 11.05 -6.17 -8.47
N SER A 193 12.20 -6.06 -9.17
CA SER A 193 12.37 -5.18 -10.33
C SER A 193 11.81 -5.74 -11.64
N GLN A 194 11.50 -7.04 -11.68
CA GLN A 194 10.96 -7.72 -12.85
C GLN A 194 9.50 -8.11 -12.61
N HIS A 195 8.64 -7.72 -13.56
CA HIS A 195 7.22 -8.07 -13.54
C HIS A 195 7.03 -9.60 -13.46
N GLY A 196 6.31 -10.06 -12.45
CA GLY A 196 5.97 -11.47 -12.24
C GLY A 196 7.09 -12.30 -11.61
N SER A 197 8.18 -11.66 -11.18
CA SER A 197 9.21 -12.31 -10.37
C SER A 197 8.63 -12.88 -9.07
N GLN A 198 9.19 -13.98 -8.56
CA GLN A 198 8.67 -14.63 -7.35
C GLN A 198 8.68 -13.68 -6.13
N ALA A 199 9.72 -12.87 -5.99
CA ALA A 199 9.83 -11.89 -4.91
C ALA A 199 8.74 -10.82 -5.00
N GLU A 200 8.46 -10.30 -6.21
CA GLU A 200 7.37 -9.35 -6.43
C GLU A 200 6.01 -10.00 -6.16
N VAL A 201 5.79 -11.24 -6.62
CA VAL A 201 4.52 -11.97 -6.42
C VAL A 201 4.23 -12.18 -4.93
N VAL A 202 5.23 -12.58 -4.14
CA VAL A 202 5.09 -12.73 -2.69
C VAL A 202 4.74 -11.41 -2.03
N LEU A 203 5.47 -10.34 -2.37
CA LEU A 203 5.23 -9.00 -1.83
C LEU A 203 3.83 -8.48 -2.17
N VAL A 204 3.42 -8.58 -3.44
CA VAL A 204 2.12 -8.11 -3.92
C VAL A 204 0.99 -8.89 -3.26
N ASN A 205 1.05 -10.23 -3.28
CA ASN A 205 -0.02 -11.05 -2.73
C ASN A 205 -0.13 -10.89 -1.20
N GLY A 206 1.01 -10.83 -0.50
CA GLY A 206 1.06 -10.64 0.95
C GLY A 206 0.41 -9.32 1.38
N LEU A 207 0.82 -8.21 0.75
CA LEU A 207 0.29 -6.89 1.08
C LEU A 207 -1.16 -6.71 0.62
N LEU A 208 -1.55 -7.21 -0.56
CA LEU A 208 -2.93 -7.10 -1.05
C LEU A 208 -3.90 -7.86 -0.12
N LYS A 209 -3.51 -9.03 0.39
CA LYS A 209 -4.30 -9.79 1.38
C LYS A 209 -4.46 -9.02 2.70
N ALA A 210 -3.44 -8.27 3.11
CA ALA A 210 -3.45 -7.52 4.37
C ALA A 210 -4.36 -6.29 4.36
N ILE A 211 -4.62 -5.66 3.19
CA ILE A 211 -5.40 -4.41 3.07
C ILE A 211 -6.71 -4.45 3.86
N SER A 212 -7.49 -5.53 3.74
CA SER A 212 -8.82 -5.64 4.38
C SER A 212 -8.81 -5.65 5.91
N LYS A 213 -7.63 -5.81 6.53
CA LYS A 213 -7.50 -5.93 7.98
C LYS A 213 -6.69 -4.78 8.61
N LEU A 214 -6.17 -3.88 7.79
CA LEU A 214 -5.23 -2.85 8.24
C LEU A 214 -5.91 -1.49 8.45
N PRO A 215 -5.35 -0.63 9.33
CA PRO A 215 -5.82 0.74 9.44
C PRO A 215 -5.47 1.53 8.15
N PRO A 216 -6.25 2.57 7.83
CA PRO A 216 -6.07 3.33 6.59
C PRO A 216 -4.71 4.04 6.47
N SER A 217 -4.06 4.39 7.59
CA SER A 217 -2.69 4.96 7.59
C SER A 217 -1.67 4.00 6.98
N ASP A 218 -1.81 2.72 7.28
CA ASP A 218 -0.88 1.68 6.85
C ASP A 218 -1.15 1.29 5.40
N ILE A 219 -2.43 1.24 5.04
CA ILE A 219 -2.86 1.04 3.66
C ILE A 219 -2.32 2.17 2.78
N ASP A 220 -2.30 3.42 3.26
CA ASP A 220 -1.72 4.55 2.52
C ASP A 220 -0.24 4.33 2.19
N ILE A 221 0.56 3.91 3.18
CA ILE A 221 1.98 3.56 2.99
C ILE A 221 2.13 2.38 2.02
N ILE A 222 1.38 1.30 2.23
CA ILE A 222 1.42 0.10 1.40
C ILE A 222 1.12 0.44 -0.06
N VAL A 223 0.07 1.21 -0.32
CA VAL A 223 -0.35 1.58 -1.67
C VAL A 223 0.65 2.53 -2.30
N LYS A 224 0.91 3.69 -1.68
CA LYS A 224 1.65 4.78 -2.31
C LYS A 224 3.15 4.54 -2.36
N ASP A 225 3.72 4.04 -1.27
CA ASP A 225 5.17 3.93 -1.13
C ASP A 225 5.71 2.59 -1.62
N ILE A 226 4.95 1.51 -1.47
CA ILE A 226 5.42 0.14 -1.74
C ILE A 226 4.84 -0.38 -3.05
N LEU A 227 3.54 -0.72 -3.08
CA LEU A 227 2.90 -1.44 -4.18
C LEU A 227 2.99 -0.68 -5.50
N LEU A 228 2.55 0.57 -5.54
CA LEU A 228 2.54 1.32 -6.80
C LEU A 228 3.96 1.60 -7.32
N SER A 229 5.01 1.40 -6.53
CA SER A 229 6.41 1.50 -7.00
C SER A 229 6.87 0.27 -7.79
N LEU A 230 6.09 -0.82 -7.81
CA LEU A 230 6.46 -2.08 -8.44
C LEU A 230 6.06 -2.16 -9.92
N PRO A 231 6.81 -2.91 -10.76
CA PRO A 231 6.52 -3.10 -12.18
C PRO A 231 5.11 -3.62 -12.49
N SER A 232 4.56 -4.48 -11.61
CA SER A 232 3.21 -5.04 -11.73
C SER A 232 2.10 -4.00 -11.72
N TYR A 233 2.36 -2.76 -11.31
CA TYR A 233 1.38 -1.67 -11.35
C TYR A 233 1.62 -0.70 -12.52
N GLY A 234 2.43 -1.11 -13.49
CA GLY A 234 2.57 -0.40 -14.76
C GLY A 234 1.32 -0.53 -15.65
N PRO A 235 1.22 0.25 -16.74
CA PRO A 235 0.03 0.35 -17.59
C PRO A 235 -0.41 -0.94 -18.29
N ALA A 236 0.47 -1.95 -18.36
CA ALA A 236 0.23 -3.21 -19.07
C ALA A 236 -0.37 -4.32 -18.18
N SER A 237 -0.61 -4.04 -16.88
CA SER A 237 -1.00 -5.04 -15.89
C SER A 237 -2.40 -4.78 -15.33
N SER A 238 -3.15 -5.85 -15.10
CA SER A 238 -4.47 -5.81 -14.45
C SER A 238 -4.38 -5.66 -12.92
N ARG A 239 -3.18 -5.71 -12.33
CA ARG A 239 -3.02 -5.67 -10.87
C ARG A 239 -3.48 -4.36 -10.25
N GLY A 240 -3.41 -3.25 -10.97
CA GLY A 240 -3.96 -2.00 -10.47
C GLY A 240 -5.48 -2.04 -10.32
N ASP A 241 -6.20 -2.79 -11.18
CA ASP A 241 -7.64 -2.98 -11.03
C ASP A 241 -7.97 -3.84 -9.81
N GLU A 242 -7.19 -4.88 -9.53
CA GLU A 242 -7.34 -5.71 -8.32
C GLU A 242 -7.11 -4.88 -7.04
N LEU A 243 -6.06 -4.06 -7.03
CA LEU A 243 -5.78 -3.16 -5.91
C LEU A 243 -6.87 -2.12 -5.73
N LEU A 244 -7.34 -1.51 -6.82
CA LEU A 244 -8.44 -0.55 -6.79
C LEU A 244 -9.70 -1.20 -6.22
N GLU A 245 -10.06 -2.40 -6.65
CA GLU A 245 -11.22 -3.12 -6.14
C GLU A 245 -11.11 -3.40 -4.65
N ALA A 246 -9.94 -3.85 -4.15
CA ALA A 246 -9.71 -4.05 -2.72
C ALA A 246 -9.94 -2.77 -1.91
N ILE A 247 -9.46 -1.61 -2.39
CA ILE A 247 -9.68 -0.31 -1.75
C ILE A 247 -11.16 0.12 -1.80
N LEU A 248 -11.85 -0.13 -2.93
CA LEU A 248 -13.26 0.22 -3.08
C LEU A 248 -14.18 -0.65 -2.21
N VAL A 249 -13.82 -1.91 -1.96
CA VAL A 249 -14.51 -2.77 -0.99
C VAL A 249 -14.45 -2.15 0.42
N GLU A 250 -13.28 -1.70 0.87
CA GLU A 250 -13.11 -1.04 2.16
C GLU A 250 -13.82 0.31 2.24
N ALA A 251 -13.80 1.09 1.14
CA ALA A 251 -14.58 2.32 1.03
C ALA A 251 -16.08 2.05 1.21
N LYS A 252 -16.61 0.99 0.59
CA LYS A 252 -18.01 0.59 0.69
C LYS A 252 -18.38 0.12 2.10
N ALA A 253 -17.52 -0.66 2.74
CA ALA A 253 -17.72 -1.13 4.11
C ALA A 253 -17.77 0.05 5.07
N SER A 254 -16.79 0.95 4.98
CA SER A 254 -16.72 2.18 5.78
C SER A 254 -17.93 3.07 5.58
N TYR A 255 -18.36 3.27 4.33
CA TYR A 255 -19.52 4.09 4.00
C TYR A 255 -20.81 3.57 4.65
N LYS A 256 -21.00 2.24 4.69
CA LYS A 256 -22.17 1.63 5.33
C LYS A 256 -22.18 1.85 6.85
N ILE A 257 -21.01 1.81 7.49
CA ILE A 257 -20.85 2.02 8.93
C ILE A 257 -21.07 3.49 9.29
N GLU A 258 -20.51 4.40 8.49
CA GLU A 258 -20.58 5.85 8.71
C GLU A 258 -21.92 6.49 8.29
N LEU A 259 -22.84 5.72 7.69
CA LEU A 259 -24.10 6.25 7.19
C LEU A 259 -24.96 6.79 8.35
N PRO A 260 -25.26 8.10 8.39
CA PRO A 260 -25.96 8.69 9.52
C PRO A 260 -27.41 8.19 9.59
N SER A 261 -27.80 7.72 10.77
CA SER A 261 -29.19 7.30 11.05
C SER A 261 -30.13 8.50 11.23
N ASP A 262 -29.61 9.67 11.62
CA ASP A 262 -30.41 10.80 12.12
C ASP A 262 -30.37 12.07 11.24
N GLY A 263 -30.25 11.91 9.92
CA GLY A 263 -30.35 13.04 8.96
C GLY A 263 -29.23 14.09 9.03
N GLN A 264 -28.29 13.98 9.97
CA GLN A 264 -27.13 14.87 10.07
C GLN A 264 -26.15 14.68 8.92
N ARG A 265 -25.48 15.77 8.54
CA ARG A 265 -24.40 15.72 7.54
C ARG A 265 -23.14 15.12 8.15
N SER A 266 -22.53 14.16 7.46
CA SER A 266 -21.27 13.53 7.88
C SER A 266 -20.16 13.80 6.87
N ASP A 267 -18.92 13.86 7.35
CA ASP A 267 -17.71 14.01 6.55
C ASP A 267 -17.18 12.68 6.01
N PHE A 268 -17.73 11.55 6.46
CA PHE A 268 -17.33 10.19 6.07
C PHE A 268 -15.81 10.01 6.10
N ARG A 269 -15.19 10.34 7.25
CA ARG A 269 -13.73 10.45 7.38
C ARG A 269 -13.02 9.20 6.91
N GLN A 270 -13.51 8.02 7.30
CA GLN A 270 -12.90 6.75 6.94
C GLN A 270 -13.11 6.44 5.47
N THR A 271 -14.33 6.57 4.97
CA THR A 271 -14.64 6.40 3.54
C THR A 271 -13.77 7.31 2.67
N ARG A 272 -13.57 8.56 3.11
CA ARG A 272 -12.76 9.54 2.39
C ARG A 272 -11.30 9.11 2.25
N LEU A 273 -10.70 8.50 3.26
CA LEU A 273 -9.32 8.00 3.18
C LEU A 273 -9.18 6.95 2.07
N TYR A 274 -10.11 6.00 1.98
CA TYR A 274 -10.11 5.00 0.91
C TYR A 274 -10.42 5.60 -0.46
N LEU A 275 -11.36 6.54 -0.57
CA LEU A 275 -11.66 7.21 -1.84
C LEU A 275 -10.51 8.11 -2.31
N ASN A 276 -9.74 8.72 -1.40
CA ASN A 276 -8.51 9.42 -1.74
C ASN A 276 -7.49 8.47 -2.35
N LEU A 277 -7.32 7.27 -1.78
CA LEU A 277 -6.43 6.25 -2.32
C LEU A 277 -6.89 5.74 -3.69
N ALA A 278 -8.20 5.46 -3.85
CA ALA A 278 -8.78 5.08 -5.13
C ALA A 278 -8.57 6.17 -6.20
N ALA A 279 -8.78 7.43 -5.84
CA ALA A 279 -8.50 8.57 -6.71
C ALA A 279 -7.01 8.68 -7.05
N TYR A 280 -6.11 8.46 -6.09
CA TYR A 280 -4.66 8.46 -6.34
C TYR A 280 -4.25 7.38 -7.36
N ILE A 281 -4.74 6.15 -7.21
CA ILE A 281 -4.45 5.00 -8.11
C ILE A 281 -4.92 5.26 -9.56
N VAL A 282 -5.98 6.05 -9.75
CA VAL A 282 -6.57 6.28 -11.08
C VAL A 282 -6.14 7.63 -11.68
N LEU A 283 -6.15 8.68 -10.88
CA LEU A 283 -6.01 10.07 -11.33
C LEU A 283 -4.57 10.58 -11.25
N GLU A 284 -3.82 10.21 -10.22
CA GLU A 284 -2.43 10.68 -10.06
C GLU A 284 -1.42 9.68 -10.63
N LYS A 285 -1.58 8.40 -10.32
CA LYS A 285 -0.68 7.32 -10.73
C LYS A 285 -1.45 6.24 -11.49
N PRO A 286 -1.84 6.48 -12.76
CA PRO A 286 -2.86 5.71 -13.49
C PRO A 286 -2.45 4.26 -13.71
N SER A 287 -2.70 3.44 -12.69
CA SER A 287 -2.34 2.02 -12.64
C SER A 287 -3.58 1.14 -12.83
N ALA A 288 -4.77 1.73 -12.69
CA ALA A 288 -6.07 1.05 -12.81
C ALA A 288 -6.98 1.79 -13.78
N SER A 289 -8.00 1.09 -14.28
CA SER A 289 -8.99 1.64 -15.19
C SER A 289 -9.88 2.68 -14.49
N PRO A 290 -10.00 3.92 -15.02
CA PRO A 290 -10.93 4.90 -14.48
C PRO A 290 -12.40 4.47 -14.56
N ALA A 291 -12.71 3.49 -15.42
CA ALA A 291 -14.04 2.91 -15.54
C ALA A 291 -14.51 2.27 -14.21
N ASN A 292 -13.62 1.59 -13.49
CA ASN A 292 -13.96 0.91 -12.23
C ASN A 292 -14.34 1.92 -11.14
N LEU A 293 -13.65 3.06 -11.10
CA LEU A 293 -13.98 4.15 -10.18
C LEU A 293 -15.35 4.79 -10.50
N LEU A 294 -15.68 4.98 -11.78
CA LEU A 294 -17.00 5.47 -12.19
C LEU A 294 -18.13 4.47 -11.88
N ARG A 295 -17.89 3.17 -12.11
CA ARG A 295 -18.83 2.08 -11.77
C ARG A 295 -19.08 1.99 -10.27
N PHE A 296 -18.13 2.43 -9.44
CA PHE A 296 -18.36 2.57 -8.01
C PHE A 296 -19.21 3.80 -7.69
N TYR A 297 -18.80 4.99 -8.16
CA TYR A 297 -19.47 6.24 -7.83
C TYR A 297 -20.91 6.31 -8.34
N CYS A 298 -21.13 6.07 -9.64
CA CYS A 298 -22.41 6.36 -10.29
C CYS A 298 -23.61 5.59 -9.68
N PRO A 299 -23.52 4.28 -9.43
CA PRO A 299 -24.61 3.53 -8.81
C PRO A 299 -24.67 3.71 -7.29
N SER A 300 -23.51 3.84 -6.61
CA SER A 300 -23.46 3.74 -5.14
C SER A 300 -23.64 5.09 -4.44
N LEU A 301 -23.28 6.20 -5.10
CA LEU A 301 -22.99 7.46 -4.44
C LEU A 301 -23.66 8.69 -5.08
N VAL A 302 -24.20 8.60 -6.31
CA VAL A 302 -24.69 9.78 -7.07
C VAL A 302 -26.20 10.08 -6.88
N SER A 303 -26.91 9.42 -5.96
CA SER A 303 -28.32 9.76 -5.72
C SER A 303 -28.47 11.10 -4.99
N ARG A 304 -29.44 11.93 -5.38
CA ARG A 304 -29.67 13.26 -4.78
C ARG A 304 -29.87 13.20 -3.26
N ILE A 305 -30.57 12.18 -2.77
CA ILE A 305 -30.82 11.94 -1.35
C ILE A 305 -29.53 11.62 -0.60
N VAL A 306 -28.61 10.89 -1.24
CA VAL A 306 -27.31 10.56 -0.67
C VAL A 306 -26.41 11.79 -0.63
N LEU A 307 -26.32 12.54 -1.74
CA LEU A 307 -25.45 13.71 -1.82
C LEU A 307 -25.80 14.77 -0.76
N GLN A 308 -27.10 15.03 -0.52
CA GLN A 308 -27.55 16.05 0.44
C GLN A 308 -27.22 15.73 1.91
N LYS A 309 -26.91 14.47 2.23
CA LYS A 309 -26.46 14.03 3.56
C LYS A 309 -24.98 14.27 3.80
N TRP A 310 -24.26 14.80 2.83
CA TRP A 310 -22.83 15.02 2.93
C TRP A 310 -22.51 16.47 3.24
N THR A 311 -21.35 16.71 3.83
CA THR A 311 -20.80 18.07 3.91
C THR A 311 -20.41 18.59 2.54
N GLU A 312 -20.39 19.91 2.39
CA GLU A 312 -20.06 20.59 1.13
C GLU A 312 -18.68 20.17 0.62
N ASP A 313 -17.70 20.07 1.53
CA ASP A 313 -16.34 19.66 1.19
C ASP A 313 -16.29 18.21 0.66
N PHE A 314 -17.03 17.28 1.27
CA PHE A 314 -17.10 15.90 0.78
C PHE A 314 -17.83 15.78 -0.57
N GLN A 315 -18.88 16.59 -0.80
CA GLN A 315 -19.54 16.68 -2.10
C GLN A 315 -18.57 17.16 -3.19
N VAL A 316 -17.86 18.27 -2.95
CA VAL A 316 -16.85 18.82 -3.88
C VAL A 316 -15.81 17.76 -4.20
N PHE A 317 -15.32 17.05 -3.18
CA PHE A 317 -14.34 15.98 -3.33
C PHE A 317 -14.84 14.87 -4.27
N VAL A 318 -16.01 14.29 -4.00
CA VAL A 318 -16.57 13.19 -4.82
C VAL A 318 -16.87 13.65 -6.25
N ILE A 319 -17.47 14.83 -6.42
CA ILE A 319 -17.81 15.38 -7.75
C ILE A 319 -16.53 15.62 -8.56
N SER A 320 -15.46 16.11 -7.92
CA SER A 320 -14.15 16.31 -8.57
C SER A 320 -13.54 14.98 -9.03
N ASN A 321 -13.63 13.93 -8.21
CA ASN A 321 -13.13 12.60 -8.57
C ASN A 321 -13.92 11.98 -9.74
N ILE A 322 -15.25 12.12 -9.74
CA ILE A 322 -16.10 11.66 -10.85
C ILE A 322 -15.72 12.40 -12.14
N ALA A 323 -15.59 13.73 -12.08
CA ALA A 323 -15.22 14.54 -13.23
C ALA A 323 -13.84 14.14 -13.78
N GLY A 324 -12.84 13.95 -12.91
CA GLY A 324 -11.50 13.49 -13.30
C GLY A 324 -11.50 12.08 -13.91
N ALA A 325 -12.23 11.14 -13.31
CA ALA A 325 -12.34 9.78 -13.81
C ALA A 325 -13.07 9.73 -15.17
N LEU A 326 -14.12 10.54 -15.34
CA LEU A 326 -14.83 10.69 -16.61
C LEU A 326 -13.91 11.24 -17.70
N GLN A 327 -13.11 12.27 -17.39
CA GLN A 327 -12.17 12.84 -18.34
C GLN A 327 -11.14 11.80 -18.82
N LYS A 328 -10.61 10.97 -17.91
CA LYS A 328 -9.64 9.92 -18.26
C LYS A 328 -10.25 8.71 -18.98
N SER A 329 -11.52 8.39 -18.73
CA SER A 329 -12.24 7.29 -19.39
C SER A 329 -12.97 7.72 -20.67
N THR A 330 -12.86 8.99 -21.08
CA THR A 330 -13.60 9.47 -22.24
C THR A 330 -13.11 8.77 -23.51
N PRO A 331 -13.97 8.03 -24.25
CA PRO A 331 -13.55 7.31 -25.45
C PRO A 331 -13.11 8.26 -26.56
N LYS A 332 -12.25 7.80 -27.47
CA LYS A 332 -11.80 8.62 -28.60
C LYS A 332 -12.91 8.90 -29.62
N ASN A 333 -13.86 7.99 -29.76
CA ASN A 333 -15.02 8.13 -30.65
C ASN A 333 -16.26 7.55 -29.96
N LEU A 334 -17.32 8.35 -29.76
CA LEU A 334 -18.55 7.86 -29.13
C LEU A 334 -19.42 7.04 -30.08
N ALA A 335 -19.19 7.09 -31.40
CA ALA A 335 -19.94 6.31 -32.37
C ALA A 335 -19.58 4.82 -32.34
N THR A 336 -18.46 4.43 -31.73
CA THR A 336 -18.09 3.03 -31.56
C THR A 336 -18.83 2.42 -30.37
N THR A 337 -19.49 1.29 -30.59
CA THR A 337 -20.13 0.50 -29.52
C THR A 337 -19.08 -0.27 -28.74
N GLY A 338 -18.81 0.18 -27.51
CA GLY A 338 -17.90 -0.47 -26.56
C GLY A 338 -18.30 -0.16 -25.12
N GLU A 339 -17.71 -0.87 -24.17
CA GLU A 339 -18.01 -0.71 -22.74
C GLU A 339 -17.73 0.73 -22.27
N ASP A 340 -16.63 1.34 -22.69
CA ASP A 340 -16.27 2.71 -22.32
C ASP A 340 -17.30 3.74 -22.79
N THR A 341 -17.82 3.60 -24.01
CA THR A 341 -18.90 4.44 -24.54
C THR A 341 -20.17 4.28 -23.71
N SER A 342 -20.53 3.05 -23.35
CA SER A 342 -21.72 2.78 -22.54
C SER A 342 -21.60 3.40 -21.14
N LEU A 343 -20.43 3.31 -20.52
CA LEU A 343 -20.18 3.87 -19.20
C LEU A 343 -20.14 5.41 -19.22
N PHE A 344 -19.55 5.99 -20.26
CA PHE A 344 -19.58 7.44 -20.49
C PHE A 344 -21.02 7.94 -20.59
N ILE A 345 -21.87 7.27 -21.38
CA ILE A 345 -23.29 7.58 -21.52
C ILE A 345 -24.01 7.47 -20.18
N GLN A 346 -23.84 6.36 -19.46
CA GLN A 346 -24.46 6.13 -18.14
C GLN A 346 -24.05 7.21 -17.13
N THR A 347 -22.78 7.61 -17.12
CA THR A 347 -22.27 8.65 -16.22
C THR A 347 -22.95 9.99 -16.51
N ILE A 348 -23.17 10.33 -17.79
CA ILE A 348 -23.91 11.54 -18.16
C ILE A 348 -25.39 11.42 -17.82
N ASP A 349 -26.01 10.25 -17.96
CA ASP A 349 -27.43 10.07 -17.59
C ASP A 349 -27.69 10.34 -16.09
N VAL A 350 -26.68 10.11 -15.24
CA VAL A 350 -26.76 10.37 -13.80
C VAL A 350 -26.11 11.70 -13.37
N CYS A 351 -25.77 12.61 -14.29
CA CYS A 351 -25.07 13.85 -13.93
C CYS A 351 -25.98 14.93 -13.33
N ALA A 352 -27.31 14.85 -13.49
CA ALA A 352 -28.23 15.87 -13.03
C ALA A 352 -28.19 16.12 -11.50
N PRO A 353 -28.15 15.09 -10.62
CA PRO A 353 -27.89 15.26 -9.20
C PRO A 353 -26.56 15.96 -8.89
N LEU A 354 -25.50 15.69 -9.65
CA LEU A 354 -24.19 16.32 -9.46
C LEU A 354 -24.26 17.82 -9.75
N PHE A 355 -24.88 18.22 -10.86
CA PHE A 355 -25.11 19.63 -11.18
C PHE A 355 -26.03 20.32 -10.16
N SER A 356 -27.05 19.61 -9.63
CA SER A 356 -27.88 20.15 -8.56
C SER A 356 -27.06 20.44 -7.30
N CYS A 357 -26.12 19.57 -6.92
CA CYS A 357 -25.22 19.86 -5.81
C CYS A 357 -24.28 21.02 -6.10
N LEU A 358 -23.72 21.11 -7.32
CA LEU A 358 -22.85 22.23 -7.71
C LEU A 358 -23.53 23.60 -7.61
N VAL A 359 -24.84 23.68 -7.81
CA VAL A 359 -25.63 24.92 -7.60
C VAL A 359 -25.66 25.33 -6.13
N ASP A 360 -25.69 24.37 -5.21
CA ASP A 360 -25.81 24.63 -3.77
C ASP A 360 -24.44 24.85 -3.08
N LEU A 361 -23.33 24.59 -3.79
CA LEU A 361 -21.98 24.64 -3.26
C LEU A 361 -21.37 26.05 -3.25
N LYS A 362 -20.41 26.26 -2.36
CA LYS A 362 -19.61 27.50 -2.32
C LYS A 362 -18.82 27.69 -3.62
N ARG A 363 -18.68 28.96 -3.99
CA ARG A 363 -18.08 29.43 -5.24
C ARG A 363 -16.56 29.38 -5.19
N GLU A 364 -16.04 28.16 -5.19
CA GLU A 364 -14.62 27.87 -5.16
C GLU A 364 -14.16 27.30 -6.51
N ARG A 365 -12.86 27.41 -6.80
CA ARG A 365 -12.27 26.96 -8.06
C ARG A 365 -12.52 25.49 -8.37
N ARG A 366 -12.48 24.61 -7.36
CA ARG A 366 -12.65 23.15 -7.51
C ARG A 366 -14.04 22.76 -8.06
N PRO A 367 -15.17 23.18 -7.43
CA PRO A 367 -16.50 22.91 -7.98
C PRO A 367 -16.67 23.43 -9.41
N TRP A 368 -16.15 24.62 -9.73
CA TRP A 368 -16.24 25.15 -11.09
C TRP A 368 -15.43 24.34 -12.10
N GLN A 369 -14.24 23.87 -11.74
CA GLN A 369 -13.43 23.00 -12.59
C GLN A 369 -14.12 21.66 -12.86
N ALA A 370 -14.74 21.05 -11.83
CA ALA A 370 -15.52 19.82 -12.00
C ALA A 370 -16.75 20.07 -12.90
N CYS A 371 -17.44 21.19 -12.71
CA CYS A 371 -18.55 21.61 -13.56
C CYS A 371 -18.14 21.74 -15.03
N LYS A 372 -17.03 22.43 -15.31
CA LYS A 372 -16.47 22.57 -16.66
C LYS A 372 -16.28 21.20 -17.32
N THR A 373 -15.63 20.26 -16.64
CA THR A 373 -15.35 18.93 -17.17
C THR A 373 -16.64 18.15 -17.46
N LEU A 374 -17.63 18.20 -16.56
CA LEU A 374 -18.93 17.53 -16.77
C LEU A 374 -19.70 18.14 -17.95
N LEU A 375 -19.66 19.47 -18.11
CA LEU A 375 -20.29 20.17 -19.24
C LEU A 375 -19.64 19.82 -20.57
N GLN A 376 -18.31 19.74 -20.62
CA GLN A 376 -17.59 19.29 -21.81
C GLN A 376 -18.00 17.88 -22.23
N ALA A 377 -18.17 16.96 -21.27
CA ALA A 377 -18.68 15.62 -21.55
C ALA A 377 -20.12 15.65 -22.10
N CYS A 378 -21.01 16.48 -21.54
CA CYS A 378 -22.38 16.66 -22.03
C CYS A 378 -22.43 17.20 -23.47
N ILE A 379 -21.63 18.22 -23.78
CA ILE A 379 -21.53 18.80 -25.13
C ILE A 379 -21.04 17.74 -26.11
N ARG A 380 -20.01 16.99 -25.75
CA ARG A 380 -19.48 15.93 -26.60
C ARG A 380 -20.54 14.87 -26.94
N ARG A 381 -21.36 14.47 -25.97
CA ARG A 381 -22.51 13.58 -26.20
C ARG A 381 -23.56 14.22 -27.11
N LYS A 382 -23.86 15.51 -26.94
CA LYS A 382 -24.79 16.26 -27.81
C LYS A 382 -24.30 16.26 -29.26
N ASP A 383 -23.02 16.57 -29.47
CA ASP A 383 -22.43 16.75 -30.79
C ASP A 383 -22.24 15.42 -31.54
N GLU A 384 -21.72 14.38 -30.87
CA GLU A 384 -21.43 13.09 -31.51
C GLU A 384 -22.65 12.15 -31.60
N LEU A 385 -23.56 12.19 -30.61
CA LEU A 385 -24.70 11.26 -30.52
C LEU A 385 -26.07 11.93 -30.72
N LYS A 386 -26.11 13.22 -31.10
CA LYS A 386 -27.34 14.01 -31.26
C LYS A 386 -28.24 13.97 -30.02
N TRP A 387 -27.63 13.88 -28.84
CA TRP A 387 -28.35 13.81 -27.57
C TRP A 387 -29.05 15.12 -27.24
N SER A 388 -30.33 15.05 -26.88
CA SER A 388 -31.09 16.21 -26.40
C SER A 388 -30.99 16.34 -24.88
N VAL A 389 -30.71 17.54 -24.40
CA VAL A 389 -30.60 17.83 -22.97
C VAL A 389 -31.97 17.66 -22.28
N PRO A 390 -32.09 16.80 -21.26
CA PRO A 390 -33.34 16.63 -20.51
C PRO A 390 -33.80 17.94 -19.85
N THR A 391 -35.12 18.16 -19.79
CA THR A 391 -35.72 19.39 -19.24
C THR A 391 -35.28 19.70 -17.81
N LEU A 392 -35.20 18.66 -16.96
CA LEU A 392 -34.70 18.79 -15.59
C LEU A 392 -33.26 19.33 -15.57
N LEU A 393 -32.37 18.76 -16.38
CA LEU A 393 -30.99 19.22 -16.48
C LEU A 393 -30.92 20.65 -17.02
N SER A 394 -31.70 20.99 -18.05
CA SER A 394 -31.78 22.36 -18.57
C SER A 394 -32.17 23.38 -17.50
N SER A 395 -33.15 23.04 -16.64
CA SER A 395 -33.57 23.93 -15.54
C SER A 395 -32.48 24.13 -14.48
N ILE A 396 -31.69 23.09 -14.20
CA ILE A 396 -30.57 23.16 -13.25
C ILE A 396 -29.45 24.02 -13.84
N LEU A 397 -29.12 23.82 -15.11
CA LEU A 397 -28.07 24.58 -15.80
C LEU A 397 -28.40 26.07 -15.92
N GLN A 398 -29.68 26.43 -16.09
CA GLN A 398 -30.11 27.83 -16.06
C GLN A 398 -29.87 28.48 -14.69
N LYS A 399 -30.13 27.77 -13.58
CA LYS A 399 -29.83 28.26 -12.22
C LYS A 399 -28.33 28.43 -12.02
N LEU A 400 -27.53 27.49 -12.51
CA LEU A 400 -26.08 27.58 -12.45
C LEU A 400 -25.55 28.76 -13.28
N GLN A 401 -26.15 29.05 -14.43
CA GLN A 401 -25.82 30.19 -15.27
C GLN A 401 -26.12 31.53 -14.59
N THR A 402 -27.27 31.65 -13.90
CA THR A 402 -27.59 32.85 -13.13
C THR A 402 -26.59 33.06 -12.00
N GLN A 403 -26.23 32.00 -11.27
CA GLN A 403 -25.24 32.09 -10.19
C GLN A 403 -23.85 32.49 -10.69
N ALA A 404 -23.40 31.90 -11.80
CA ALA A 404 -22.13 32.24 -12.44
C ALA A 404 -22.08 33.70 -12.90
N SER A 405 -23.23 34.32 -13.20
CA SER A 405 -23.33 35.72 -13.65
C SER A 405 -23.30 36.72 -12.49
N GLU A 406 -23.70 36.26 -11.29
CA GLU A 406 -23.72 37.05 -10.05
C GLU A 406 -22.40 37.02 -9.28
N GLU A 407 -21.42 36.25 -9.76
CA GLU A 407 -20.13 36.07 -9.09
C GLU A 407 -19.19 37.25 -9.35
N LYS A 408 -19.25 38.24 -8.45
CA LYS A 408 -18.46 39.46 -8.48
C LYS A 408 -17.41 39.43 -7.37
N GLY A 409 -16.24 38.80 -7.58
CA GLY A 409 -15.18 38.87 -6.57
C GLY A 409 -13.97 37.94 -6.68
N VAL A 410 -13.69 37.31 -7.83
CA VAL A 410 -12.68 36.23 -7.90
C VAL A 410 -11.38 36.68 -8.59
N HIS A 411 -10.27 35.96 -8.34
CA HIS A 411 -8.99 36.12 -9.04
C HIS A 411 -9.17 35.99 -10.57
N GLU A 412 -8.30 36.61 -11.38
CA GLU A 412 -8.42 36.61 -12.86
C GLU A 412 -8.52 35.21 -13.48
N ASP A 413 -7.76 34.24 -12.97
CA ASP A 413 -7.81 32.85 -13.44
C ASP A 413 -9.17 32.19 -13.20
N ASP A 414 -9.81 32.50 -12.07
CA ASP A 414 -11.11 31.96 -11.72
C ASP A 414 -12.23 32.63 -12.52
N LYS A 415 -12.10 33.93 -12.84
CA LYS A 415 -13.02 34.63 -13.75
C LYS A 415 -13.03 33.99 -15.15
N SER A 416 -11.85 33.66 -15.68
CA SER A 416 -11.71 32.97 -16.96
C SER A 416 -12.45 31.63 -16.95
N LEU A 417 -12.27 30.85 -15.89
CA LEU A 417 -12.88 29.54 -15.73
C LEU A 417 -14.41 29.62 -15.58
N VAL A 418 -14.92 30.57 -14.79
CA VAL A 418 -16.37 30.85 -14.68
C VAL A 418 -16.94 31.28 -16.03
N GLN A 419 -16.23 32.15 -16.76
CA GLN A 419 -16.66 32.60 -18.08
C GLN A 419 -16.74 31.45 -19.09
N GLU A 420 -15.79 30.51 -19.03
CA GLU A 420 -15.80 29.30 -19.86
C GLU A 420 -16.98 28.40 -19.51
N VAL A 421 -17.27 28.17 -18.22
CA VAL A 421 -18.45 27.42 -17.78
C VAL A 421 -19.73 28.06 -18.32
N GLN A 422 -19.89 29.38 -18.24
CA GLN A 422 -21.04 30.07 -18.82
C GLN A 422 -21.16 29.87 -20.34
N ASN A 423 -20.04 29.89 -21.06
CA ASN A 423 -20.01 29.67 -22.52
C ASN A 423 -20.44 28.23 -22.86
N LEU A 424 -19.97 27.25 -22.09
CA LEU A 424 -20.35 25.84 -22.25
C LEU A 424 -21.85 25.63 -21.98
N ILE A 425 -22.40 26.23 -20.92
CA ILE A 425 -23.84 26.17 -20.62
C ILE A 425 -24.65 26.77 -21.79
N ARG A 426 -24.25 27.95 -22.30
CA ARG A 426 -24.93 28.58 -23.44
C ARG A 426 -24.89 27.68 -24.69
N SER A 427 -23.76 27.08 -25.01
CA SER A 427 -23.63 26.12 -26.13
C SER A 427 -24.56 24.91 -25.97
N LEU A 428 -24.61 24.35 -24.75
CA LEU A 428 -25.41 23.17 -24.46
C LEU A 428 -26.92 23.46 -24.55
N LEU A 429 -27.36 24.65 -24.11
CA LEU A 429 -28.77 25.08 -24.11
C LEU A 429 -29.26 25.68 -25.44
N GLN A 430 -28.37 26.03 -26.38
CA GLN A 430 -28.79 26.53 -27.69
C GLN A 430 -29.54 25.43 -28.48
N PRO A 431 -30.73 25.75 -29.06
CA PRO A 431 -31.43 24.85 -29.95
C PRO A 431 -30.60 24.64 -31.22
N VAL A 432 -30.52 23.39 -31.70
CA VAL A 432 -29.82 23.05 -32.95
C VAL A 432 -30.40 23.90 -34.08
N SER A 433 -29.64 24.88 -34.56
CA SER A 433 -30.01 25.65 -35.73
C SER A 433 -29.97 24.71 -36.94
N SER A 434 -31.15 24.42 -37.50
CA SER A 434 -31.28 23.82 -38.82
C SER A 434 -30.45 24.62 -39.85
N PRO A 435 -29.76 23.97 -40.79
CA PRO A 435 -28.92 24.69 -41.76
C PRO A 435 -29.79 25.68 -42.55
N LYS A 436 -29.46 26.97 -42.42
CA LYS A 436 -30.05 28.03 -43.24
C LYS A 436 -29.69 27.76 -44.70
N LEU A 437 -30.69 27.43 -45.51
CA LEU A 437 -30.62 27.54 -46.97
C LEU A 437 -30.14 28.96 -47.30
N SER A 438 -29.01 29.04 -48.00
CA SER A 438 -28.45 30.30 -48.51
C SER A 438 -29.43 30.92 -49.52
N PRO A 439 -29.64 32.25 -49.51
CA PRO A 439 -30.44 32.91 -50.53
C PRO A 439 -29.63 33.00 -51.84
N VAL A 440 -30.27 32.62 -52.94
CA VAL A 440 -29.79 32.82 -54.32
C VAL A 440 -29.65 34.33 -54.58
N PRO A 441 -28.55 34.82 -55.18
CA PRO A 441 -28.39 36.23 -55.49
C PRO A 441 -29.24 36.62 -56.71
N ALA A 442 -29.91 37.76 -56.59
CA ALA A 442 -30.68 38.40 -57.64
C ALA A 442 -29.76 38.95 -58.75
N SER A 443 -30.12 38.69 -60.01
CA SER A 443 -29.65 39.45 -61.18
C SER A 443 -30.78 40.34 -61.69
N ALA A 444 -30.41 41.55 -62.07
CA ALA A 444 -31.30 42.64 -62.41
C ALA A 444 -31.52 42.77 -63.94
N SER A 445 -32.77 43.08 -64.29
CA SER A 445 -33.20 44.00 -65.36
C SER A 445 -33.00 43.64 -66.83
N THR A 446 -34.10 43.54 -67.58
CA THR A 446 -34.52 44.57 -68.57
C THR A 446 -35.95 44.32 -69.06
N ASN A 447 -36.71 45.41 -69.18
CA ASN A 447 -38.12 45.46 -69.61
C ASN A 447 -38.27 45.36 -71.14
N ASN A 448 -39.42 44.87 -71.59
CA ASN A 448 -40.46 45.59 -72.36
C ASN A 448 -41.13 44.84 -73.55
N VAL A 449 -42.46 44.65 -73.42
CA VAL A 449 -43.56 45.04 -74.36
C VAL A 449 -44.55 43.94 -74.82
N ALA A 450 -45.80 44.20 -74.41
CA ALA A 450 -47.10 44.04 -75.07
C ALA A 450 -47.95 42.74 -74.98
N LYS A 451 -49.15 42.99 -74.43
CA LYS A 451 -50.51 42.71 -74.92
C LYS A 451 -51.29 41.53 -74.32
N GLY A 452 -52.45 41.87 -73.77
CA GLY A 452 -53.62 40.98 -73.69
C GLY A 452 -54.42 41.11 -72.39
N MET A 453 -55.49 41.91 -72.39
CA MET A 453 -56.44 42.03 -71.30
C MET A 453 -57.44 40.87 -71.24
N ALA A 454 -57.90 40.62 -70.00
CA ALA A 454 -59.29 40.38 -69.58
C ALA A 454 -59.78 38.94 -69.28
N ASN A 455 -60.31 38.85 -68.05
CA ASN A 455 -61.42 38.02 -67.55
C ASN A 455 -61.16 36.53 -67.33
N SER A 456 -61.69 35.84 -66.32
CA SER A 456 -62.51 36.14 -65.13
C SER A 456 -62.69 34.80 -64.39
N PHE A 457 -63.19 34.84 -63.15
CA PHE A 457 -63.82 33.74 -62.39
C PHE A 457 -62.93 32.73 -61.62
N LYS A 458 -62.95 32.90 -60.29
CA LYS A 458 -63.02 31.84 -59.24
C LYS A 458 -64.29 30.97 -59.48
N PRO A 459 -64.54 29.79 -58.84
CA PRO A 459 -64.06 29.37 -57.52
C PRO A 459 -63.86 27.84 -57.26
N ASN A 460 -63.40 27.58 -56.04
CA ASN A 460 -63.49 26.40 -55.16
C ASN A 460 -64.36 25.18 -55.56
N GLY A 461 -63.86 23.99 -55.20
CA GLY A 461 -64.69 22.81 -54.98
C GLY A 461 -63.89 21.59 -54.47
N ILE A 462 -63.98 21.31 -53.18
CA ILE A 462 -63.50 20.10 -52.48
C ILE A 462 -64.54 19.01 -52.64
N ILE A 463 -64.19 17.79 -53.06
CA ILE A 463 -64.92 16.54 -52.71
C ILE A 463 -63.94 15.35 -52.63
N GLN A 464 -63.96 14.64 -51.50
CA GLN A 464 -63.49 13.25 -51.35
C GLN A 464 -64.66 12.28 -51.46
N ILE A 465 -64.49 11.13 -52.14
CA ILE A 465 -65.32 9.93 -51.93
C ILE A 465 -64.45 8.67 -51.94
N LYS A 466 -64.80 7.77 -51.02
CA LYS A 466 -64.17 6.51 -50.57
C LYS A 466 -65.00 5.32 -51.07
N ARG A 467 -64.37 4.17 -51.41
CA ARG A 467 -64.90 2.76 -51.46
C ARG A 467 -63.86 1.90 -52.22
N LYS A 468 -63.65 0.59 -52.05
CA LYS A 468 -64.31 -0.58 -51.41
C LYS A 468 -63.27 -1.73 -51.35
N ARG A 469 -63.54 -2.79 -50.57
CA ARG A 469 -62.70 -3.97 -50.24
C ARG A 469 -63.27 -5.25 -50.88
N GLU A 470 -62.44 -6.23 -51.26
CA GLU A 470 -62.77 -7.66 -51.55
C GLU A 470 -61.48 -8.45 -51.93
N ASP A 471 -61.50 -9.77 -52.08
CA ASP A 471 -61.25 -10.84 -51.08
C ASP A 471 -60.35 -11.93 -51.74
N ARG A 472 -59.83 -12.90 -50.97
CA ARG A 472 -58.87 -14.00 -51.34
C ARG A 472 -59.46 -15.14 -52.23
N PRO A 473 -58.66 -16.07 -52.82
CA PRO A 473 -58.36 -17.40 -52.21
C PRO A 473 -56.97 -18.06 -52.55
N ASP A 474 -56.74 -19.30 -52.08
CA ASP A 474 -55.50 -20.05 -51.71
C ASP A 474 -54.72 -20.93 -52.75
N ARG A 475 -53.37 -21.11 -52.51
CA ARG A 475 -52.44 -22.32 -52.54
C ARG A 475 -52.20 -23.21 -53.80
N PRO A 476 -51.19 -24.17 -53.87
CA PRO A 476 -49.97 -24.47 -53.04
C PRO A 476 -48.66 -25.05 -53.76
N ILE A 477 -47.64 -25.42 -52.93
CA ILE A 477 -46.53 -26.45 -53.01
C ILE A 477 -45.18 -26.18 -53.76
N THR A 478 -44.05 -26.25 -53.00
CA THR A 478 -42.79 -27.06 -53.17
C THR A 478 -41.46 -26.33 -52.80
N LEU A 479 -40.58 -27.03 -52.06
CA LEU A 479 -39.17 -26.71 -51.71
C LEU A 479 -38.20 -27.23 -52.81
N PRO A 480 -36.90 -26.79 -52.91
CA PRO A 480 -35.74 -27.48 -52.26
C PRO A 480 -34.48 -26.56 -52.01
N PRO A 481 -33.22 -27.04 -51.80
CA PRO A 481 -32.66 -27.79 -50.66
C PRO A 481 -31.32 -27.20 -50.08
N ARG A 482 -30.79 -27.83 -49.00
CA ARG A 482 -29.43 -27.67 -48.40
C ARG A 482 -28.62 -28.95 -48.63
N PRO A 483 -27.26 -28.94 -48.74
CA PRO A 483 -26.40 -29.69 -47.78
C PRO A 483 -24.91 -29.18 -47.69
N PRO A 484 -23.96 -29.82 -46.96
CA PRO A 484 -24.00 -30.43 -45.62
C PRO A 484 -22.80 -30.09 -44.69
N ILE A 485 -22.87 -30.56 -43.44
CA ILE A 485 -21.78 -30.77 -42.46
C ILE A 485 -21.78 -32.27 -42.09
N THR A 486 -20.59 -32.86 -41.88
CA THR A 486 -20.34 -34.12 -41.10
C THR A 486 -18.84 -34.13 -40.74
N ALA A 487 -18.38 -34.03 -39.49
CA ALA A 487 -18.46 -34.89 -38.30
C ALA A 487 -17.57 -36.16 -38.34
N GLN A 488 -16.60 -36.27 -37.40
CA GLN A 488 -16.38 -37.40 -36.45
C GLN A 488 -14.93 -37.49 -35.91
N ALA A 489 -14.80 -37.79 -34.61
CA ALA A 489 -13.62 -38.37 -33.90
C ALA A 489 -13.86 -39.90 -33.74
N PRO A 490 -13.04 -40.76 -33.05
CA PRO A 490 -11.78 -40.57 -32.29
C PRO A 490 -10.69 -41.71 -32.47
N GLN A 491 -9.57 -41.62 -31.72
CA GLN A 491 -8.76 -42.71 -31.08
C GLN A 491 -7.22 -42.76 -31.32
N THR A 492 -6.50 -42.76 -30.18
CA THR A 492 -5.32 -43.56 -29.72
C THR A 492 -3.92 -43.53 -30.36
N GLN A 493 -2.95 -43.39 -29.43
CA GLN A 493 -1.60 -44.00 -29.33
C GLN A 493 -0.34 -43.35 -29.97
N ALA A 494 0.56 -42.98 -29.05
CA ALA A 494 2.01 -43.25 -28.97
C ALA A 494 3.04 -42.64 -29.96
N ASP A 495 4.21 -42.36 -29.36
CA ASP A 495 5.57 -42.18 -29.90
C ASP A 495 6.11 -40.77 -30.23
N THR A 496 7.03 -40.33 -29.35
CA THR A 496 8.21 -39.46 -29.57
C THR A 496 9.25 -40.15 -30.47
N PRO A 497 10.41 -39.55 -30.86
CA PRO A 497 10.84 -38.13 -30.95
C PRO A 497 11.50 -37.78 -32.31
N GLY A 498 11.81 -36.50 -32.59
CA GLY A 498 12.72 -36.17 -33.71
C GLY A 498 12.90 -34.69 -34.07
N SER A 499 14.13 -34.20 -33.85
CA SER A 499 14.69 -32.89 -34.22
C SER A 499 14.58 -32.51 -35.71
N ALA A 500 14.41 -31.21 -36.00
CA ALA A 500 15.23 -30.41 -36.93
C ALA A 500 14.67 -28.96 -37.00
N VAL A 501 15.40 -27.95 -36.50
CA VAL A 501 16.24 -27.03 -37.29
C VAL A 501 15.44 -26.17 -38.28
N PHE A 502 15.27 -24.88 -37.97
CA PHE A 502 15.46 -23.80 -38.94
C PHE A 502 15.93 -22.52 -38.23
N ARG A 503 17.22 -22.21 -38.46
CA ARG A 503 17.84 -20.88 -38.28
C ARG A 503 17.37 -19.98 -39.42
N MET A 504 17.18 -18.69 -39.13
CA MET A 504 17.39 -17.64 -40.12
C MET A 504 18.20 -16.50 -39.49
N ASP A 505 19.40 -16.33 -40.04
CA ASP A 505 20.34 -15.23 -39.82
C ASP A 505 19.85 -13.94 -40.46
N ARG A 506 20.14 -12.80 -39.83
CA ARG A 506 20.39 -11.53 -40.53
C ARG A 506 21.41 -10.65 -39.79
N GLN A 507 22.68 -10.89 -40.11
CA GLN A 507 23.80 -9.93 -40.06
C GLN A 507 23.57 -8.82 -41.11
N ARG A 508 24.09 -7.58 -41.11
CA ARG A 508 25.31 -6.86 -40.62
C ARG A 508 24.95 -5.35 -40.64
N SER A 509 25.59 -4.43 -39.91
CA SER A 509 26.92 -3.85 -40.22
C SER A 509 27.36 -2.86 -39.13
N ALA A 510 28.67 -2.75 -38.92
CA ALA A 510 29.37 -1.92 -37.95
C ALA A 510 30.21 -0.81 -38.61
N GLN A 511 30.52 0.25 -37.87
CA GLN A 511 31.70 1.15 -38.00
C GLN A 511 31.87 1.90 -36.66
N GLN A 512 32.91 1.59 -35.86
CA GLN A 512 34.26 2.20 -35.81
C GLN A 512 34.37 3.50 -35.00
N ALA A 513 35.08 3.45 -33.86
CA ALA A 513 36.27 4.28 -33.57
C ALA A 513 36.91 3.87 -32.22
N SER A 514 38.24 3.80 -32.21
CA SER A 514 39.15 3.43 -31.11
C SER A 514 40.23 4.51 -31.01
N MET A 515 40.71 4.84 -29.81
CA MET A 515 42.08 5.29 -29.41
C MET A 515 42.05 5.50 -27.88
N ASN A 516 43.07 5.34 -27.03
CA ASN A 516 44.41 4.75 -27.04
C ASN A 516 44.86 4.68 -25.56
N SER A 517 45.73 3.73 -25.22
CA SER A 517 46.46 3.60 -23.94
C SER A 517 47.71 4.53 -23.90
N PRO A 518 48.52 4.68 -22.81
CA PRO A 518 49.41 3.60 -22.34
C PRO A 518 49.73 3.52 -20.82
N ARG A 519 50.22 2.33 -20.47
CA ARG A 519 50.93 1.90 -19.24
C ARG A 519 52.26 2.65 -19.00
N SER A 520 52.74 2.61 -17.76
CA SER A 520 54.18 2.44 -17.46
C SER A 520 54.42 1.52 -16.26
N ARG A 521 55.57 0.84 -16.26
CA ARG A 521 56.02 -0.31 -15.48
C ARG A 521 57.44 -0.01 -14.96
N ASN A 522 57.94 -0.82 -14.01
CA ASN A 522 59.36 -1.05 -13.60
C ASN A 522 59.82 -0.33 -12.29
N HIS A 523 60.69 -0.84 -11.40
CA HIS A 523 61.67 -1.94 -11.36
C HIS A 523 62.13 -2.28 -9.89
N THR A 524 62.64 -3.51 -9.69
CA THR A 524 63.81 -3.97 -8.86
C THR A 524 63.86 -4.03 -7.32
N ALA A 525 64.36 -5.18 -6.82
CA ALA A 525 64.84 -5.54 -5.47
C ALA A 525 66.26 -4.95 -5.17
N PRO A 526 67.01 -5.20 -4.05
CA PRO A 526 67.18 -6.46 -3.27
C PRO A 526 67.40 -6.36 -1.73
N MET A 527 67.59 -7.55 -1.12
CA MET A 527 67.92 -7.90 0.29
C MET A 527 69.23 -7.28 0.84
N PRO A 528 69.50 -7.43 2.16
CA PRO A 528 70.55 -8.38 2.54
C PRO A 528 70.28 -9.24 3.81
N THR A 529 71.17 -10.22 3.94
CA THR A 529 71.29 -11.38 4.86
C THR A 529 72.05 -11.10 6.16
N SER A 530 71.78 -11.87 7.24
CA SER A 530 72.76 -12.41 8.23
C SER A 530 72.02 -13.24 9.33
N SER A 531 72.26 -14.57 9.43
CA SER A 531 73.06 -15.29 10.47
C SER A 531 72.60 -15.06 11.93
N SER A 532 72.45 -16.00 12.86
CA SER A 532 72.89 -17.40 13.02
C SER A 532 72.39 -17.95 14.37
N ARG A 533 72.02 -19.25 14.40
CA ARG A 533 72.45 -20.31 15.35
C ARG A 533 72.17 -20.18 16.87
N GLY A 534 71.50 -21.20 17.45
CA GLY A 534 71.69 -21.59 18.86
C GLY A 534 70.50 -22.23 19.59
N THR A 535 70.26 -23.53 19.42
CA THR A 535 69.73 -24.45 20.47
C THR A 535 70.91 -24.92 21.34
N PRO A 536 70.77 -25.46 22.58
CA PRO A 536 69.72 -26.41 22.97
C PRO A 536 69.27 -26.49 24.46
N THR A 537 68.32 -27.41 24.68
CA THR A 537 68.17 -28.37 25.81
C THR A 537 67.41 -28.02 27.10
N ALA A 538 66.46 -28.94 27.38
CA ALA A 538 66.13 -29.62 28.63
C ALA A 538 64.87 -29.18 29.43
N GLU A 539 63.95 -30.15 29.49
CA GLU A 539 62.87 -30.49 30.44
C GLU A 539 63.11 -30.16 31.94
N PRO A 540 62.13 -30.33 32.89
CA PRO A 540 60.87 -31.09 32.82
C PRO A 540 59.59 -30.44 33.42
N GLU A 541 58.48 -31.12 33.16
CA GLU A 541 57.21 -31.19 33.91
C GLU A 541 57.38 -31.30 35.46
N PRO A 542 56.35 -31.06 36.33
CA PRO A 542 55.06 -31.77 36.25
C PRO A 542 53.77 -31.12 36.83
N LEU A 543 52.65 -31.70 36.40
CA LEU A 543 51.46 -32.14 37.16
C LEU A 543 50.92 -31.29 38.35
N SER A 544 49.66 -30.88 38.25
CA SER A 544 48.51 -31.57 38.89
C SER A 544 47.37 -30.64 39.35
N LYS A 545 46.18 -30.95 38.81
CA LYS A 545 44.87 -31.08 39.48
C LYS A 545 44.65 -30.33 40.81
N ARG A 546 43.66 -29.42 40.83
CA ARG A 546 42.68 -29.43 41.92
C ARG A 546 41.27 -29.01 41.47
N LYS A 547 40.35 -29.93 41.81
CA LYS A 547 38.88 -29.87 41.75
C LYS A 547 38.33 -29.09 42.95
N LYS A 548 37.05 -28.69 42.83
CA LYS A 548 36.09 -28.17 43.84
C LYS A 548 36.15 -26.65 44.06
N GLY A 549 35.03 -25.93 44.09
CA GLY A 549 33.63 -26.31 44.02
C GLY A 549 32.74 -25.14 44.43
N ALA A 550 31.48 -25.22 43.99
CA ALA A 550 30.24 -24.64 44.54
C ALA A 550 30.30 -23.29 45.29
N GLY A 551 29.52 -22.32 44.76
CA GLY A 551 29.04 -21.16 45.49
C GLY A 551 27.76 -20.64 44.85
N ASN A 552 26.62 -21.14 45.34
CA ASN A 552 25.26 -20.77 44.96
C ASN A 552 24.87 -19.46 45.65
N VAL A 553 24.39 -18.45 44.91
CA VAL A 553 23.59 -17.35 45.48
C VAL A 553 22.45 -17.03 44.51
N ASN A 554 21.24 -17.35 44.96
CA ASN A 554 19.98 -16.98 44.33
C ASN A 554 19.78 -15.46 44.41
N ASN A 555 19.34 -14.85 43.31
CA ASN A 555 18.55 -13.63 43.36
C ASN A 555 17.46 -13.72 42.30
N GLU A 556 16.21 -13.89 42.75
CA GLU A 556 15.02 -13.94 41.91
C GLU A 556 14.69 -12.53 41.41
N GLY A 557 15.00 -12.26 40.14
CA GLY A 557 14.36 -11.21 39.35
C GLY A 557 13.29 -11.85 38.48
N VAL A 558 12.10 -11.24 38.46
CA VAL A 558 11.00 -11.61 37.55
C VAL A 558 11.54 -11.66 36.11
N PRO A 559 11.41 -12.78 35.38
CA PRO A 559 12.04 -12.92 34.07
C PRO A 559 11.28 -12.08 33.04
N VAL A 560 11.98 -11.13 32.43
CA VAL A 560 11.60 -10.59 31.13
C VAL A 560 11.67 -11.75 30.13
N PRO A 561 10.63 -12.01 29.31
CA PRO A 561 10.62 -13.18 28.44
C PRO A 561 11.76 -13.09 27.42
N SER A 562 12.60 -14.13 27.40
CA SER A 562 13.67 -14.34 26.41
C SER A 562 13.14 -14.29 24.98
N LEU A 563 13.97 -13.97 24.00
CA LEU A 563 13.60 -13.90 22.58
C LEU A 563 13.06 -15.26 22.10
N LEU A 564 13.56 -16.37 22.68
CA LEU A 564 12.99 -17.70 22.47
C LEU A 564 11.55 -17.84 22.99
N SER A 565 11.24 -17.27 24.16
CA SER A 565 9.88 -17.27 24.72
C SER A 565 8.89 -16.43 23.89
N ARG A 566 9.38 -15.39 23.22
CA ARG A 566 8.60 -14.57 22.26
C ARG A 566 8.33 -15.31 20.94
N LEU A 567 9.27 -16.17 20.52
CA LEU A 567 9.13 -17.00 19.32
C LEU A 567 8.12 -18.16 19.49
N THR A 568 7.88 -18.65 20.70
CA THR A 568 6.95 -19.78 20.97
C THR A 568 5.47 -19.40 20.97
N ALA A 569 5.11 -18.12 20.81
CA ALA A 569 3.72 -17.66 20.74
C ALA A 569 3.06 -17.81 19.35
N GLN A 570 3.67 -18.55 18.41
CA GLN A 570 3.07 -18.88 17.13
C GLN A 570 2.82 -20.40 17.01
N PRO A 571 1.62 -20.83 16.53
CA PRO A 571 1.36 -22.23 16.26
C PRO A 571 2.12 -22.71 15.00
N PRO A 572 2.48 -24.01 14.91
CA PRO A 572 3.21 -24.56 13.77
C PRO A 572 2.33 -24.58 12.50
N PRO A 573 2.93 -24.61 11.28
CA PRO A 573 2.17 -24.58 10.03
C PRO A 573 1.39 -25.88 9.82
N ALA A 574 0.10 -25.74 9.53
CA ALA A 574 -0.77 -26.87 9.19
C ALA A 574 -0.40 -27.47 7.82
N ASP A 575 -0.16 -28.78 7.82
CA ASP A 575 0.03 -29.59 6.62
C ASP A 575 -1.21 -29.55 5.72
N VAL A 576 -0.97 -29.30 4.43
CA VAL A 576 -1.97 -29.34 3.36
C VAL A 576 -2.34 -30.79 3.07
N GLN A 577 -3.55 -31.21 3.44
CA GLN A 577 -4.21 -32.36 2.85
C GLN A 577 -5.38 -31.95 1.95
N VAL A 578 -5.18 -32.23 0.66
CA VAL A 578 -6.12 -32.18 -0.44
C VAL A 578 -7.34 -33.06 -0.14
N ARG A 579 -8.56 -32.48 -0.15
CA ARG A 579 -9.78 -33.21 -0.51
C ARG A 579 -10.76 -32.34 -1.30
N SER A 580 -11.03 -32.83 -2.51
CA SER A 580 -12.08 -32.44 -3.44
C SER A 580 -13.46 -32.90 -2.96
N ALA A 581 -14.48 -32.04 -3.11
CA ALA A 581 -15.87 -32.44 -3.43
C ALA A 581 -16.77 -31.21 -3.66
N PHE A 582 -17.20 -31.03 -4.91
CA PHE A 582 -18.57 -30.58 -5.26
C PHE A 582 -19.44 -31.85 -5.38
N PRO A 583 -20.80 -31.85 -5.27
CA PRO A 583 -21.69 -30.91 -5.99
C PRO A 583 -23.10 -30.58 -5.38
N SER A 584 -23.83 -29.75 -6.15
CA SER A 584 -25.31 -29.74 -6.39
C SER A 584 -26.26 -29.17 -5.32
N THR A 585 -26.80 -27.94 -5.52
CA THR A 585 -28.11 -27.58 -6.14
C THR A 585 -29.38 -27.99 -5.36
N SER A 586 -30.17 -27.00 -4.91
CA SER A 586 -31.64 -26.97 -5.07
C SER A 586 -32.21 -25.59 -4.71
N SER A 587 -33.43 -25.34 -5.18
CA SER A 587 -34.01 -24.04 -5.51
C SER A 587 -35.41 -23.86 -4.90
N ILE A 588 -35.70 -22.66 -4.32
CA ILE A 588 -36.99 -21.89 -4.35
C ILE A 588 -38.18 -22.44 -3.49
N PRO A 589 -39.26 -21.68 -3.07
CA PRO A 589 -39.55 -20.24 -2.86
C PRO A 589 -40.27 -19.82 -1.51
N ALA A 590 -40.26 -18.50 -1.27
CA ALA A 590 -41.23 -17.56 -0.62
C ALA A 590 -42.55 -18.02 0.07
N LYS A 591 -42.89 -17.41 1.23
CA LYS A 591 -44.07 -16.51 1.43
C LYS A 591 -44.17 -15.86 2.84
N ARG A 592 -44.91 -14.73 2.83
CA ARG A 592 -45.28 -13.71 3.85
C ARG A 592 -45.97 -14.22 5.15
N ARG A 593 -45.94 -13.37 6.21
CA ARG A 593 -47.06 -12.76 7.01
C ARG A 593 -46.58 -12.48 8.45
N ALA A 594 -46.40 -11.23 8.91
CA ALA A 594 -47.34 -10.23 9.47
C ALA A 594 -47.94 -10.58 10.86
N GLU A 595 -47.81 -9.59 11.78
CA GLU A 595 -48.50 -9.30 13.06
C GLU A 595 -47.46 -9.14 14.20
N SER A 596 -47.12 -7.96 14.75
CA SER A 596 -47.83 -6.84 15.40
C SER A 596 -48.49 -7.20 16.74
N GLU A 597 -47.88 -6.77 17.84
CA GLU A 597 -48.62 -6.34 19.04
C GLU A 597 -47.82 -5.31 19.86
N SER A 598 -48.59 -4.42 20.48
CA SER A 598 -48.22 -3.12 21.03
C SER A 598 -48.68 -3.02 22.48
N THR A 599 -47.87 -2.40 23.34
CA THR A 599 -48.30 -1.81 24.63
C THR A 599 -47.36 -0.63 24.93
N THR A 600 -47.69 0.63 24.63
CA THR A 600 -48.58 1.60 25.31
C THR A 600 -48.07 2.17 26.64
N LEU A 601 -48.11 3.52 26.72
CA LEU A 601 -48.15 4.43 27.88
C LEU A 601 -46.77 4.84 28.46
N LYS A 602 -46.48 6.10 28.85
CA LYS A 602 -47.23 7.36 28.90
C LYS A 602 -46.24 8.52 29.13
N ARG A 603 -46.67 9.71 28.71
CA ARG A 603 -46.03 11.03 28.77
C ARG A 603 -46.40 11.79 30.06
N ALA A 604 -45.50 12.63 30.56
CA ALA A 604 -45.74 13.86 31.36
C ALA A 604 -44.41 14.67 31.37
N ASP A 605 -44.30 15.86 30.75
CA ASP A 605 -44.69 17.21 31.24
C ASP A 605 -43.78 17.71 32.40
N MET A 606 -43.23 18.94 32.50
CA MET A 606 -43.24 20.20 31.73
C MET A 606 -42.35 21.23 32.50
N LYS A 607 -41.92 22.33 31.83
CA LYS A 607 -41.48 23.67 32.35
C LYS A 607 -40.02 23.85 32.85
N SER A 608 -39.35 25.00 32.76
CA SER A 608 -39.37 26.24 31.94
C SER A 608 -38.24 27.17 32.41
N ILE A 609 -37.45 27.72 31.47
CA ILE A 609 -36.87 29.09 31.37
C ILE A 609 -36.04 29.69 32.54
N GLY A 610 -34.81 30.10 32.20
CA GLY A 610 -34.04 31.19 32.83
C GLY A 610 -32.86 31.61 31.96
N VAL A 611 -32.93 32.82 31.39
CA VAL A 611 -31.94 33.51 30.52
C VAL A 611 -31.02 34.38 31.40
N VAL A 612 -29.72 34.54 31.07
CA VAL A 612 -28.98 35.82 30.89
C VAL A 612 -27.53 35.52 30.43
N ASP A 613 -27.08 36.37 29.51
CA ASP A 613 -25.82 36.48 28.75
C ASP A 613 -24.48 36.36 29.51
N ILE A 614 -23.43 35.91 28.80
CA ILE A 614 -22.18 36.67 28.52
C ILE A 614 -21.36 35.89 27.47
N ALA A 615 -20.96 36.60 26.41
CA ALA A 615 -20.18 36.14 25.26
C ALA A 615 -18.64 36.20 25.51
N PRO A 616 -17.80 35.62 24.63
CA PRO A 616 -16.45 35.12 24.93
C PRO A 616 -15.32 36.11 24.58
N PRO A 617 -14.05 35.71 24.78
CA PRO A 617 -13.17 35.75 23.61
C PRO A 617 -12.10 34.64 23.54
N GLY A 618 -11.83 34.21 22.30
CA GLY A 618 -10.56 33.63 21.88
C GLY A 618 -9.91 34.51 20.79
N GLY A 619 -8.62 34.29 20.55
CA GLY A 619 -7.78 34.93 19.52
C GLY A 619 -6.38 35.21 20.09
N TYR A 620 -5.23 35.11 19.42
CA TYR A 620 -4.78 35.00 18.03
C TYR A 620 -3.38 34.33 18.06
N SER A 621 -2.96 33.43 17.15
CA SER A 621 -2.23 33.63 15.88
C SER A 621 -1.02 34.62 15.89
N ILE A 622 0.15 34.17 15.39
CA ILE A 622 1.07 34.81 14.39
C ILE A 622 2.61 34.59 14.62
N LYS A 623 3.28 34.06 13.56
CA LYS A 623 4.64 34.26 12.96
C LYS A 623 5.95 34.41 13.79
N GLY A 624 6.94 33.57 13.44
CA GLY A 624 8.08 33.89 12.54
C GLY A 624 9.10 35.02 12.84
N ALA A 625 10.34 34.61 13.18
CA ALA A 625 11.69 35.14 12.87
C ALA A 625 12.11 36.61 13.12
N ALA A 626 13.16 36.83 13.94
CA ALA A 626 14.46 37.48 13.59
C ALA A 626 15.35 37.80 14.83
N ARG A 627 16.65 37.92 14.56
CA ARG A 627 17.89 38.10 15.38
C ARG A 627 17.91 39.19 16.47
N ALA A 628 18.69 38.98 17.56
CA ALA A 628 20.04 39.57 17.81
C ALA A 628 20.43 39.72 19.31
N ASN A 629 21.67 39.29 19.64
CA ASN A 629 22.65 39.70 20.68
C ASN A 629 22.28 39.98 22.16
N GLY A 630 23.10 39.43 23.07
CA GLY A 630 23.33 39.92 24.43
C GLY A 630 24.02 38.89 25.36
N GLU A 631 25.23 39.20 25.81
CA GLU A 631 26.19 38.36 26.58
C GLU A 631 25.80 38.09 28.06
N ALA A 632 26.27 36.96 28.63
CA ALA A 632 27.13 36.86 29.84
C ALA A 632 26.96 35.53 30.65
N SER A 633 28.08 34.80 30.80
CA SER A 633 28.59 33.92 31.92
C SER A 633 27.61 33.39 33.00
N THR A 634 27.56 32.13 33.46
CA THR A 634 28.57 31.09 33.88
C THR A 634 27.78 29.82 34.37
N PRO A 635 28.38 28.75 34.96
CA PRO A 635 29.14 27.58 34.45
C PRO A 635 28.27 26.27 34.31
N PRO A 636 28.81 25.11 33.89
CA PRO A 636 27.98 23.96 33.49
C PRO A 636 27.54 23.11 34.69
N ARG A 637 26.26 22.73 34.71
CA ARG A 637 25.66 21.80 35.67
C ARG A 637 25.62 20.40 35.06
N GLU A 638 26.21 19.44 35.77
CA GLU A 638 26.26 18.01 35.44
C GLU A 638 24.87 17.47 35.07
N GLN A 639 24.77 16.86 33.89
CA GLN A 639 23.55 16.22 33.41
C GLN A 639 23.47 14.80 33.96
N ALA A 640 22.41 14.50 34.70
CA ALA A 640 22.08 13.18 35.19
C ALA A 640 21.80 12.21 34.02
N SER A 641 22.57 11.12 33.95
CA SER A 641 22.48 10.06 32.95
C SER A 641 21.69 8.86 33.49
N SER A 642 20.39 9.02 33.74
CA SER A 642 19.48 7.87 33.96
C SER A 642 18.03 8.32 34.02
N LEU A 643 17.17 7.65 33.24
CA LEU A 643 15.71 7.87 33.21
C LEU A 643 15.03 7.37 34.50
N LEU A 644 15.68 6.47 35.25
CA LEU A 644 15.23 5.98 36.55
C LEU A 644 15.42 6.99 37.69
N ASP A 645 16.42 7.90 37.60
CA ASP A 645 16.62 8.98 38.58
C ASP A 645 15.62 10.14 38.42
N ARG A 646 14.93 10.20 37.27
CA ARG A 646 13.86 11.18 37.02
C ARG A 646 12.49 10.71 37.50
N MET A 647 12.24 9.40 37.56
CA MET A 647 10.96 8.85 38.03
C MET A 647 10.82 8.78 39.55
N ASN A 648 11.93 8.72 40.30
CA ASN A 648 11.88 8.64 41.77
C ASN A 648 11.78 10.00 42.50
N ARG A 649 11.58 11.11 41.77
CA ARG A 649 11.50 12.46 42.36
C ARG A 649 10.10 13.09 42.39
N ASP A 650 9.10 12.46 41.79
CA ASP A 650 7.71 12.96 41.75
C ASP A 650 6.78 12.12 42.65
N GLY A 651 7.19 11.90 43.90
CA GLY A 651 6.47 11.05 44.85
C GLY A 651 6.45 11.57 46.29
N HIS A 652 6.26 12.87 46.51
CA HIS A 652 5.95 13.42 47.83
C HIS A 652 5.24 14.76 47.71
N ASP A 653 3.90 14.75 47.75
CA ASP A 653 3.08 15.70 48.52
C ASP A 653 1.59 15.42 48.29
N GLY A 654 0.88 15.11 49.37
CA GLY A 654 -0.59 15.05 49.36
C GLY A 654 -1.22 14.05 50.32
N ASP A 655 -1.00 14.18 51.63
CA ASP A 655 -1.95 13.63 52.62
C ASP A 655 -2.22 14.63 53.75
N LEU A 656 -3.44 15.18 53.74
CA LEU A 656 -4.05 15.86 54.88
C LEU A 656 -5.53 15.45 54.97
N GLY A 657 -5.79 14.45 55.81
CA GLY A 657 -6.62 14.69 57.00
C GLY A 657 -8.09 14.24 56.96
N GLY A 658 -8.34 12.98 57.32
CA GLY A 658 -9.65 12.49 57.77
C GLY A 658 -9.56 11.77 59.12
N ARG A 659 -9.76 12.49 60.24
CA ARG A 659 -9.87 11.89 61.59
C ARG A 659 -11.34 11.72 62.00
N ALA A 660 -11.84 10.49 61.95
CA ALA A 660 -13.08 10.10 62.60
C ALA A 660 -12.81 9.66 64.06
N ARG A 661 -13.36 10.41 65.01
CA ARG A 661 -13.51 10.01 66.41
C ARG A 661 -14.73 9.10 66.55
N LYS A 662 -14.57 7.91 67.13
CA LYS A 662 -15.62 7.33 67.99
C LYS A 662 -15.02 6.49 69.12
N ARG A 663 -15.27 6.98 70.32
CA ARG A 663 -15.01 6.39 71.64
C ARG A 663 -15.73 5.04 71.77
N ARG A 664 -15.16 4.11 72.55
CA ARG A 664 -15.93 3.47 73.62
C ARG A 664 -15.07 3.15 74.83
N ILE A 665 -15.62 3.55 75.96
CA ILE A 665 -15.14 3.40 77.34
C ILE A 665 -15.56 2.02 77.85
N LYS A 666 -14.66 1.42 78.64
CA LYS A 666 -14.83 0.36 79.66
C LYS A 666 -15.70 -0.85 79.29
N THR A 667 -15.09 -2.03 79.27
CA THR A 667 -15.04 -2.91 80.45
C THR A 667 -13.83 -3.82 80.36
#